data_AF-W6RW92-F1
#
_entry.id   AF-W6RW92-F1
#
_cell.length_a   1.000
_cell.length_b   1.000
_cell.length_c   1.000
_cell.angle_alpha   90.00
_cell.angle_beta   90.00
_cell.angle_gamma   90.00
#
_symmetry.space_group_name_H-M   'P 1'
#
loop_
_entity.id
_entity.type
_entity.pdbx_description
1 polymer ?
#
loop_
_entity_poly.entity_id
_entity_poly.type
_entity_poly.pdbx_seq_one_letter_code
_entity_poly.pdbx_strand_id
1 'polypeptide(L)'
;MKELLQKKKNEKRVIKYALRKSTVGLVSVALSVSLISPVVVSAASLVQSSKEVSNERNTDGDPLKIGTASIDSLITSEEADKIINEVFDALNDIKYEDLYDSLNAYERFEDINNVTNKLKNELGRDPKPEEIKEAIKTLYMTRLDLESSFNKVKANLRTDLKKIITNSTYAEAKYILRYKTNILLALTYLEKQYSFTFGNESAKDLILYNAGLKGPRYNALDNVIGIGNLTYSDLELKNNIRTYTNQIAPITGEDNILDFIEKAVEKYTSEKSAADWFKKTSKAWIVEGDNKYGETSIYNKMSRDERLKSHLIPLLSVSDKSIYAISTMSTVTYGLVDTYFDNKDNITMDDLRDDLEKTAKKQQAFIDFWYRISKVNNKLLEEKNIIVIDSLLDYGKASNMETLWSEETGSTALTGVREFITPLGFYTTYMFADGQAGTDDCINLFLSKSLTDRGQETYTHELTHLLDNKVLLNGYGRRSGKGAEAFARGLFESINNNGGSLIREPIFNLNLSYELGDERIQNKSPERFNTEDDMQQYMQGLMDVIYTLDYVEAQSSLKQTAEDKTVLYNQISLTPDAKKPGIVNDTFQSISKETAESLKTIDDLIDKNIVSGRLAFQGILTTGTAEDNGYYVVPLFNPIYAAMQNNSGAVGDITFKRNAYELLAQYGYSDGMVAYISDQYPNDEEALKAILDAKYNGDLAAFKKDMFAIRISKLSKLKQTDVFADYQELQEKMDKAVKTDLDTMKKNKQYNININQGVNAVSTLKNEILQYYLKSTDDFKTSIYKDIVIGEKKEVTENIIPSTIINKTDDTLWEDETRIEKGTDGVERVTKVWRTEDGIVVGQPNVTTEIIQEMKPTVIYKGTKKIEGEIVTVDDNVKIPIKVIEKEDPNLYVGETRTELGEEGIKKVTTVQKTEKGNPVGDPVVTEEVIKEMKPTIIYKGTMKKPEISLSQSTFVYDKNSTDIESMILNSIVLDDDLLYIGIQIIGEVPTTSGRHDITIRLLRRDGITCDVEVNIAIVSAPVTTPEISKPDSNSTNMPNDDILDKVSNTVVNSEVKNTIVNTVVNKENKVDTNNNTVDESANISSDINVDEEKDISNESETAEVKESTTYSEKNSTENSFKENDTSEDKESSKTLIYVGIGLIVSLLLGSLIKIFKRNGK
;
A
#
# COMPACT_ATOMS: atom_id res chain seq x y z
N MET A 1 -31.17 -76.62 -11.91
CA MET A 1 -29.70 -76.37 -11.94
C MET A 1 -29.29 -75.23 -12.89
N LYS A 2 -29.73 -75.16 -14.16
CA LYS A 2 -29.42 -74.00 -15.05
C LYS A 2 -29.81 -72.64 -14.44
N GLU A 3 -30.94 -72.54 -13.73
CA GLU A 3 -31.36 -71.30 -13.05
C GLU A 3 -30.42 -70.88 -11.92
N LEU A 4 -29.83 -71.83 -11.19
CA LEU A 4 -28.85 -71.57 -10.13
C LEU A 4 -27.56 -70.96 -10.69
N LEU A 5 -27.15 -71.39 -11.89
CA LEU A 5 -26.05 -70.77 -12.64
C LEU A 5 -26.42 -69.37 -13.14
N GLN A 6 -27.66 -69.17 -13.61
CA GLN A 6 -28.14 -67.86 -14.07
C GLN A 6 -28.26 -66.84 -12.93
N LYS A 7 -28.74 -67.26 -11.75
CA LYS A 7 -28.88 -66.41 -10.56
C LYS A 7 -27.52 -65.87 -10.09
N LYS A 8 -26.52 -66.76 -9.92
CA LYS A 8 -25.13 -66.36 -9.61
C LYS A 8 -24.48 -65.47 -10.68
N LYS A 9 -24.92 -65.57 -11.95
CA LYS A 9 -24.40 -64.74 -13.06
C LYS A 9 -24.98 -63.32 -13.07
N ASN A 10 -26.19 -63.12 -12.52
CA ASN A 10 -26.78 -61.80 -12.33
C ASN A 10 -26.28 -61.12 -11.04
N GLU A 11 -26.14 -61.85 -9.93
CA GLU A 11 -25.60 -61.33 -8.67
C GLU A 11 -24.18 -60.75 -8.86
N LYS A 12 -23.30 -61.44 -9.59
CA LYS A 12 -21.96 -60.92 -9.97
C LYS A 12 -21.99 -59.71 -10.92
N ARG A 13 -23.11 -59.40 -11.58
CA ARG A 13 -23.25 -58.20 -12.44
C ARG A 13 -23.74 -56.98 -11.66
N VAL A 14 -24.61 -57.14 -10.67
CA VAL A 14 -25.06 -56.02 -9.81
C VAL A 14 -23.88 -55.47 -9.01
N ILE A 15 -23.11 -56.34 -8.34
CA ILE A 15 -21.96 -55.94 -7.53
C ILE A 15 -20.90 -55.20 -8.36
N LYS A 16 -20.63 -55.65 -9.60
CA LYS A 16 -19.64 -55.02 -10.50
C LYS A 16 -20.14 -53.73 -11.20
N TYR A 17 -21.41 -53.36 -11.03
CA TYR A 17 -21.95 -52.07 -11.50
C TYR A 17 -22.05 -51.04 -10.37
N ALA A 18 -22.34 -51.49 -9.13
CA ALA A 18 -22.29 -50.63 -7.94
C ALA A 18 -20.86 -50.11 -7.67
N LEU A 19 -19.86 -51.01 -7.66
CA LEU A 19 -18.44 -50.70 -7.41
C LEU A 19 -17.74 -49.87 -8.54
N ARG A 20 -18.49 -49.24 -9.43
CA ARG A 20 -17.94 -48.40 -10.52
C ARG A 20 -18.62 -47.04 -10.67
N LYS A 21 -19.41 -46.61 -9.66
CA LYS A 21 -20.11 -45.31 -9.68
C LYS A 21 -20.06 -44.54 -8.35
N SER A 22 -19.11 -44.87 -7.47
CA SER A 22 -19.02 -44.32 -6.10
C SER A 22 -17.56 -44.13 -5.65
N THR A 23 -16.75 -43.43 -6.45
CA THR A 23 -15.34 -43.15 -6.12
C THR A 23 -14.88 -41.75 -6.56
N VAL A 24 -15.78 -40.77 -6.48
CA VAL A 24 -15.48 -39.33 -6.52
C VAL A 24 -16.42 -38.65 -5.51
N GLY A 25 -15.89 -37.87 -4.57
CA GLY A 25 -16.69 -36.97 -3.71
C GLY A 25 -17.03 -37.41 -2.28
N LEU A 26 -16.07 -37.21 -1.35
CA LEU A 26 -16.22 -36.61 0.00
C LEU A 26 -16.96 -37.30 1.19
N VAL A 27 -16.52 -36.86 2.38
CA VAL A 27 -17.05 -36.98 3.77
C VAL A 27 -16.93 -38.32 4.55
N SER A 28 -15.78 -38.45 5.21
CA SER A 28 -15.57 -38.53 6.68
C SER A 28 -16.59 -39.18 7.66
N VAL A 29 -16.03 -39.83 8.69
CA VAL A 29 -16.66 -40.30 9.96
C VAL A 29 -17.68 -41.45 9.79
N ALA A 30 -17.39 -42.71 10.17
CA ALA A 30 -16.20 -43.31 10.80
C ALA A 30 -16.16 -44.85 10.46
N LEU A 31 -15.88 -45.87 11.29
CA LEU A 31 -15.65 -46.03 12.74
C LEU A 31 -14.79 -47.30 13.01
N SER A 32 -15.10 -48.10 14.04
CA SER A 32 -14.29 -49.19 14.62
C SER A 32 -14.81 -50.60 14.27
N VAL A 33 -14.10 -51.74 14.43
CA VAL A 33 -12.93 -52.07 15.28
C VAL A 33 -12.03 -53.10 14.57
N SER A 34 -10.70 -52.88 14.52
CA SER A 34 -9.68 -53.94 14.75
C SER A 34 -8.28 -53.35 14.97
N LEU A 35 -7.93 -53.22 16.25
CA LEU A 35 -6.60 -53.03 16.85
C LEU A 35 -5.36 -53.31 15.95
N ILE A 36 -4.49 -52.31 15.81
CA ILE A 36 -3.13 -52.22 16.43
C ILE A 36 -2.50 -50.87 16.03
N SER A 37 -1.93 -50.15 16.99
CA SER A 37 -1.20 -48.89 16.74
C SER A 37 0.29 -49.16 16.46
N PRO A 38 0.94 -48.42 15.54
CA PRO A 38 2.39 -48.38 15.50
C PRO A 38 2.91 -47.61 16.73
N VAL A 39 3.79 -48.24 17.50
CA VAL A 39 4.55 -47.55 18.56
C VAL A 39 5.81 -46.96 17.92
N VAL A 40 6.09 -45.69 18.23
CA VAL A 40 7.36 -45.04 17.84
C VAL A 40 8.51 -45.75 18.54
N VAL A 41 9.41 -46.36 17.78
CA VAL A 41 10.68 -46.91 18.26
C VAL A 41 11.81 -46.23 17.49
N SER A 42 12.72 -45.60 18.23
CA SER A 42 13.91 -44.93 17.71
C SER A 42 14.86 -45.88 16.98
N ALA A 43 15.60 -45.37 16.00
CA ALA A 43 16.59 -46.13 15.23
C ALA A 43 17.76 -46.65 16.10
N ALA A 44 17.62 -47.86 16.66
CA ALA A 44 18.64 -48.50 17.49
C ALA A 44 18.55 -50.04 17.59
N SER A 45 18.01 -50.76 16.58
CA SER A 45 17.85 -52.23 16.67
C SER A 45 17.84 -53.03 15.36
N LEU A 46 18.26 -52.48 14.22
CA LEU A 46 18.25 -53.16 12.91
C LEU A 46 19.64 -53.62 12.41
N VAL A 47 20.53 -53.98 13.33
CA VAL A 47 21.89 -54.50 13.03
C VAL A 47 22.06 -55.94 13.55
N GLN A 48 21.04 -56.80 13.39
CA GLN A 48 21.12 -58.19 13.89
C GLN A 48 20.24 -59.25 13.18
N SER A 49 19.98 -59.12 11.85
CA SER A 49 19.22 -60.13 11.09
C SER A 49 19.76 -60.45 9.68
N SER A 50 21.06 -60.27 9.43
CA SER A 50 21.72 -60.59 8.14
C SER A 50 22.77 -61.72 8.24
N LYS A 51 22.80 -62.45 9.35
CA LYS A 51 23.81 -63.49 9.66
C LYS A 51 23.31 -64.94 9.58
N GLU A 52 22.33 -65.26 8.73
CA GLU A 52 21.86 -66.65 8.60
C GLU A 52 21.33 -67.09 7.21
N VAL A 53 21.80 -66.47 6.11
CA VAL A 53 21.52 -66.95 4.73
C VAL A 53 22.81 -67.00 3.90
N SER A 54 23.72 -67.90 4.25
CA SER A 54 24.97 -68.10 3.50
C SER A 54 25.58 -69.51 3.64
N ASN A 55 24.74 -70.54 3.88
CA ASN A 55 25.22 -71.89 4.18
C ASN A 55 24.54 -73.03 3.39
N GLU A 56 24.25 -72.81 2.11
CA GLU A 56 24.12 -73.90 1.12
C GLU A 56 25.09 -73.66 -0.04
N ARG A 57 26.29 -74.25 0.06
CA ARG A 57 27.12 -74.60 -1.10
C ARG A 57 27.29 -76.11 -1.08
N ASN A 58 26.78 -76.79 -2.11
CA ASN A 58 26.99 -78.23 -2.25
C ASN A 58 28.49 -78.55 -2.30
N THR A 59 28.89 -79.56 -1.53
CA THR A 59 30.27 -80.04 -1.45
C THR A 59 30.56 -80.99 -2.59
N ASP A 60 31.35 -80.56 -3.58
CA ASP A 60 32.31 -81.41 -4.30
C ASP A 60 33.31 -80.51 -5.06
N GLY A 61 34.60 -80.67 -4.77
CA GLY A 61 35.67 -79.81 -5.31
C GLY A 61 36.85 -79.66 -4.33
N ASP A 62 37.95 -80.35 -4.64
CA ASP A 62 39.18 -80.46 -3.85
C ASP A 62 39.77 -79.08 -3.42
N PRO A 63 40.08 -78.83 -2.13
CA PRO A 63 40.56 -77.52 -1.68
C PRO A 63 41.99 -77.23 -2.15
N LEU A 64 42.11 -76.35 -3.14
CA LEU A 64 43.39 -75.74 -3.54
C LEU A 64 44.06 -75.07 -2.34
N LYS A 65 45.29 -75.53 -2.02
CA LYS A 65 46.09 -75.01 -0.91
C LYS A 65 46.46 -73.55 -1.16
N ILE A 66 45.83 -72.64 -0.43
CA ILE A 66 46.31 -71.26 -0.30
C ILE A 66 47.65 -71.31 0.45
N GLY A 67 48.75 -71.07 -0.27
CA GLY A 67 50.04 -70.80 0.35
C GLY A 67 50.02 -69.45 1.04
N THR A 68 50.59 -69.36 2.24
CA THR A 68 50.69 -68.10 2.98
C THR A 68 51.69 -67.15 2.31
N ALA A 69 51.18 -66.26 1.46
CA ALA A 69 51.91 -65.16 0.83
C ALA A 69 51.77 -63.85 1.63
N SER A 70 52.56 -62.83 1.28
CA SER A 70 52.76 -61.62 2.07
C SER A 70 51.61 -60.60 1.99
N ILE A 71 51.51 -59.85 3.09
CA ILE A 71 50.91 -58.53 3.31
C ILE A 71 50.73 -57.67 2.05
N ASP A 72 49.50 -57.18 1.86
CA ASP A 72 49.08 -55.92 1.23
C ASP A 72 49.95 -55.35 0.09
N SER A 73 49.90 -55.97 -1.09
CA SER A 73 50.33 -55.36 -2.37
C SER A 73 49.21 -55.37 -3.40
N LEU A 74 49.01 -54.25 -4.12
CA LEU A 74 48.15 -54.20 -5.30
C LEU A 74 48.75 -55.02 -6.45
N ILE A 75 47.89 -55.55 -7.33
CA ILE A 75 48.30 -56.37 -8.48
C ILE A 75 49.11 -55.52 -9.48
N THR A 76 50.22 -56.05 -9.97
CA THR A 76 51.10 -55.32 -10.90
C THR A 76 50.49 -55.20 -12.30
N SER A 77 50.99 -54.25 -13.10
CA SER A 77 50.56 -54.10 -14.50
C SER A 77 50.77 -55.38 -15.32
N GLU A 78 51.86 -56.11 -15.11
CA GLU A 78 52.18 -57.30 -15.91
C GLU A 78 51.24 -58.48 -15.58
N GLU A 79 50.91 -58.64 -14.30
CA GLU A 79 49.91 -59.61 -13.85
C GLU A 79 48.51 -59.24 -14.36
N ALA A 80 48.15 -57.95 -14.31
CA ALA A 80 46.89 -57.44 -14.85
C ALA A 80 46.78 -57.68 -16.38
N ASP A 81 47.81 -57.34 -17.15
CA ASP A 81 47.84 -57.57 -18.60
C ASP A 81 47.69 -59.07 -18.94
N LYS A 82 48.29 -59.96 -18.13
CA LYS A 82 48.14 -61.41 -18.29
C LYS A 82 46.71 -61.89 -17.99
N ILE A 83 46.12 -61.46 -16.88
CA ILE A 83 44.73 -61.79 -16.52
C ILE A 83 43.77 -61.29 -17.61
N ILE A 84 43.98 -60.08 -18.14
CA ILE A 84 43.18 -59.51 -19.23
C ILE A 84 43.26 -60.39 -20.49
N ASN A 85 44.45 -60.88 -20.87
CA ASN A 85 44.60 -61.77 -22.01
C ASN A 85 43.80 -63.09 -21.88
N GLU A 86 43.52 -63.55 -20.66
CA GLU A 86 42.74 -64.77 -20.41
C GLU A 86 41.21 -64.54 -20.40
N VAL A 87 40.74 -63.29 -20.30
CA VAL A 87 39.31 -62.96 -20.13
C VAL A 87 38.73 -61.99 -21.16
N PHE A 88 39.57 -61.22 -21.86
CA PHE A 88 39.13 -60.10 -22.71
C PHE A 88 38.08 -60.53 -23.73
N ASP A 89 38.35 -61.55 -24.55
CA ASP A 89 37.44 -62.01 -25.60
C ASP A 89 36.08 -62.43 -25.03
N ALA A 90 36.06 -63.13 -23.89
CA ALA A 90 34.82 -63.59 -23.26
C ALA A 90 33.94 -62.48 -22.68
N LEU A 91 34.49 -61.27 -22.45
CA LEU A 91 33.74 -60.04 -22.18
C LEU A 91 33.48 -59.25 -23.48
N ASN A 92 34.40 -59.30 -24.45
CA ASN A 92 34.29 -58.61 -25.72
C ASN A 92 33.25 -59.22 -26.67
N ASP A 93 32.90 -60.49 -26.52
CA ASP A 93 31.84 -61.17 -27.29
C ASP A 93 30.42 -60.84 -26.82
N ILE A 94 30.25 -60.37 -25.57
CA ILE A 94 28.92 -60.05 -25.00
C ILE A 94 28.32 -58.83 -25.71
N LYS A 95 27.08 -58.93 -26.17
CA LYS A 95 26.34 -57.82 -26.79
C LYS A 95 25.50 -57.06 -25.75
N TYR A 96 24.96 -55.90 -26.15
CA TYR A 96 24.11 -55.11 -25.28
C TYR A 96 22.82 -55.87 -24.92
N GLU A 97 22.23 -56.55 -25.90
CA GLU A 97 20.99 -57.33 -25.77
C GLU A 97 21.17 -58.59 -24.91
N ASP A 98 22.39 -59.13 -24.80
CA ASP A 98 22.70 -60.30 -23.96
C ASP A 98 22.55 -59.98 -22.46
N LEU A 99 22.56 -58.69 -22.08
CA LEU A 99 22.33 -58.26 -20.71
C LEU A 99 20.87 -58.49 -20.27
N TYR A 100 19.89 -58.39 -21.18
CA TYR A 100 18.46 -58.31 -20.85
C TYR A 100 17.98 -59.43 -19.92
N ASP A 101 18.27 -60.69 -20.27
CA ASP A 101 17.79 -61.85 -19.52
C ASP A 101 18.41 -61.93 -18.10
N SER A 102 19.47 -61.16 -17.79
CA SER A 102 20.02 -61.00 -16.43
C SER A 102 19.32 -59.90 -15.59
N LEU A 103 18.62 -58.96 -16.23
CA LEU A 103 18.01 -57.81 -15.57
C LEU A 103 16.69 -58.11 -14.87
N ASN A 104 16.08 -59.28 -15.13
CA ASN A 104 14.78 -59.69 -14.56
C ASN A 104 13.69 -58.63 -14.74
N ALA A 105 13.55 -58.11 -15.98
CA ALA A 105 12.62 -57.03 -16.30
C ALA A 105 11.15 -57.41 -16.04
N TYR A 106 10.38 -56.48 -15.45
CA TYR A 106 8.93 -56.63 -15.31
C TYR A 106 8.22 -56.16 -16.59
N GLU A 107 7.95 -57.10 -17.49
CA GLU A 107 7.23 -56.85 -18.74
C GLU A 107 5.77 -56.44 -18.45
N ARG A 108 5.42 -55.17 -18.69
CA ARG A 108 4.06 -54.66 -18.48
C ARG A 108 3.11 -55.22 -19.55
N PHE A 109 1.93 -55.67 -19.12
CA PHE A 109 0.88 -56.19 -20.02
C PHE A 109 0.51 -55.22 -21.14
N GLU A 110 0.53 -53.91 -20.90
CA GLU A 110 0.24 -52.89 -21.90
C GLU A 110 1.33 -52.80 -22.97
N ASP A 111 2.62 -52.89 -22.59
CA ASP A 111 3.72 -52.97 -23.55
C ASP A 111 3.62 -54.24 -24.42
N ILE A 112 3.34 -55.40 -23.79
CA ILE A 112 3.14 -56.68 -24.50
C ILE A 112 2.01 -56.55 -25.53
N ASN A 113 0.87 -55.95 -25.17
CA ASN A 113 -0.23 -55.73 -26.10
C ASN A 113 0.13 -54.76 -27.22
N ASN A 114 0.80 -53.65 -26.90
CA ASN A 114 1.18 -52.63 -27.88
C ASN A 114 2.19 -53.17 -28.90
N VAL A 115 3.22 -53.89 -28.45
CA VAL A 115 4.19 -54.59 -29.31
C VAL A 115 3.48 -55.67 -30.14
N THR A 116 2.61 -56.48 -29.54
CA THR A 116 1.85 -57.51 -30.28
C THR A 116 0.98 -56.91 -31.39
N ASN A 117 0.32 -55.77 -31.13
CA ASN A 117 -0.49 -55.07 -32.12
C ASN A 117 0.38 -54.40 -33.21
N LYS A 118 1.51 -53.78 -32.85
CA LYS A 118 2.47 -53.19 -33.79
C LYS A 118 3.02 -54.25 -34.75
N LEU A 119 3.59 -55.33 -34.22
CA LEU A 119 4.07 -56.47 -35.00
C LEU A 119 2.97 -57.08 -35.87
N LYS A 120 1.73 -57.18 -35.36
CA LYS A 120 0.61 -57.73 -36.14
C LYS A 120 0.28 -56.89 -37.37
N ASN A 121 0.37 -55.57 -37.25
CA ASN A 121 0.16 -54.65 -38.37
C ASN A 121 1.34 -54.72 -39.36
N GLU A 122 2.58 -54.73 -38.87
CA GLU A 122 3.81 -54.78 -39.67
C GLU A 122 3.96 -56.11 -40.45
N LEU A 123 3.62 -57.23 -39.83
CA LEU A 123 3.74 -58.58 -40.41
C LEU A 123 2.52 -59.00 -41.25
N GLY A 124 1.40 -58.27 -41.15
CA GLY A 124 0.12 -58.63 -41.81
C GLY A 124 -0.51 -59.94 -41.29
N ARG A 125 -0.06 -60.44 -40.13
CA ARG A 125 -0.49 -61.69 -39.49
C ARG A 125 -0.30 -61.61 -37.99
N ASP A 126 -0.87 -62.55 -37.23
CA ASP A 126 -0.52 -62.70 -35.81
C ASP A 126 0.99 -63.02 -35.65
N PRO A 127 1.71 -62.32 -34.75
CA PRO A 127 3.10 -62.62 -34.43
C PRO A 127 3.23 -63.90 -33.59
N LYS A 128 4.39 -64.55 -33.68
CA LYS A 128 4.75 -65.72 -32.85
C LYS A 128 5.22 -65.27 -31.46
N PRO A 129 5.15 -66.14 -30.42
CA PRO A 129 5.66 -65.81 -29.09
C PRO A 129 7.10 -65.30 -29.08
N GLU A 130 8.02 -65.93 -29.82
CA GLU A 130 9.42 -65.47 -29.91
C GLU A 130 9.57 -64.11 -30.62
N GLU A 131 8.71 -63.82 -31.60
CA GLU A 131 8.71 -62.53 -32.30
C GLU A 131 8.24 -61.41 -31.37
N ILE A 132 7.28 -61.70 -30.47
CA ILE A 132 6.86 -60.79 -29.39
C ILE A 132 7.98 -60.65 -28.34
N LYS A 133 8.61 -61.75 -27.91
CA LYS A 133 9.67 -61.73 -26.88
C LYS A 133 10.86 -60.86 -27.30
N GLU A 134 11.39 -61.08 -28.51
CA GLU A 134 12.54 -60.30 -28.98
C GLU A 134 12.19 -58.82 -29.21
N ALA A 135 10.95 -58.50 -29.62
CA ALA A 135 10.50 -57.11 -29.73
C ALA A 135 10.27 -56.43 -28.36
N ILE A 136 9.80 -57.16 -27.34
CA ILE A 136 9.71 -56.66 -25.95
C ILE A 136 11.09 -56.46 -25.34
N LYS A 137 11.99 -57.42 -25.52
CA LYS A 137 13.42 -57.31 -25.17
C LYS A 137 14.05 -56.08 -25.82
N THR A 138 13.81 -55.87 -27.11
CA THR A 138 14.25 -54.66 -27.84
C THR A 138 13.68 -53.39 -27.19
N LEU A 139 12.35 -53.25 -27.07
CA LEU A 139 11.69 -52.09 -26.47
C LEU A 139 12.24 -51.73 -25.08
N TYR A 140 12.42 -52.73 -24.22
CA TYR A 140 12.93 -52.52 -22.86
C TYR A 140 14.41 -52.11 -22.87
N MET A 141 15.25 -52.75 -23.69
CA MET A 141 16.66 -52.35 -23.79
C MET A 141 16.84 -50.97 -24.46
N THR A 142 15.97 -50.57 -25.39
CA THR A 142 15.95 -49.22 -25.95
C THR A 142 15.53 -48.17 -24.92
N ARG A 143 14.54 -48.46 -24.06
CA ARG A 143 14.07 -47.54 -23.00
C ARG A 143 15.13 -47.17 -21.95
N LEU A 144 16.19 -47.96 -21.79
CA LEU A 144 17.29 -47.66 -20.87
C LEU A 144 18.32 -46.67 -21.45
N ASP A 145 18.38 -46.51 -22.79
CA ASP A 145 19.35 -45.65 -23.50
C ASP A 145 20.83 -45.85 -23.05
N LEU A 146 21.19 -47.10 -22.75
CA LEU A 146 22.53 -47.50 -22.28
C LEU A 146 23.45 -47.99 -23.41
N GLU A 147 22.95 -48.24 -24.63
CA GLU A 147 23.73 -48.84 -25.72
C GLU A 147 24.97 -48.00 -26.09
N SER A 148 24.84 -46.67 -26.11
CA SER A 148 25.96 -45.74 -26.33
C SER A 148 27.03 -45.88 -25.25
N SER A 149 26.63 -45.94 -23.96
CA SER A 149 27.54 -46.16 -22.84
C SER A 149 28.18 -47.55 -22.87
N PHE A 150 27.41 -48.59 -23.24
CA PHE A 150 27.92 -49.95 -23.42
C PHE A 150 29.01 -49.97 -24.49
N ASN A 151 28.75 -49.39 -25.67
CA ASN A 151 29.72 -49.35 -26.77
C ASN A 151 30.99 -48.56 -26.42
N LYS A 152 30.90 -47.48 -25.61
CA LYS A 152 32.09 -46.79 -25.06
C LYS A 152 32.88 -47.67 -24.09
N VAL A 153 32.21 -48.38 -23.18
CA VAL A 153 32.85 -49.34 -22.25
C VAL A 153 33.52 -50.46 -23.03
N LYS A 154 32.89 -50.99 -24.08
CA LYS A 154 33.47 -52.02 -24.96
C LYS A 154 34.73 -51.52 -25.67
N ALA A 155 34.72 -50.30 -26.18
CA ALA A 155 35.89 -49.67 -26.81
C ALA A 155 37.07 -49.46 -25.84
N ASN A 156 36.79 -49.18 -24.55
CA ASN A 156 37.80 -48.93 -23.52
C ASN A 156 38.08 -50.13 -22.60
N LEU A 157 37.40 -51.26 -22.80
CA LEU A 157 37.33 -52.42 -21.90
C LEU A 157 38.70 -52.89 -21.40
N ARG A 158 39.72 -52.88 -22.27
CA ARG A 158 41.09 -53.30 -21.91
C ARG A 158 41.75 -52.34 -20.91
N THR A 159 41.48 -51.05 -21.01
CA THR A 159 41.95 -49.99 -20.10
C THR A 159 41.19 -50.04 -18.79
N ASP A 160 39.87 -50.22 -18.85
CA ASP A 160 39.01 -50.25 -17.65
C ASP A 160 39.29 -51.50 -16.80
N LEU A 161 39.36 -52.69 -17.41
CA LEU A 161 39.79 -53.92 -16.73
C LEU A 161 41.18 -53.76 -16.11
N LYS A 162 42.11 -53.06 -16.78
CA LYS A 162 43.45 -52.81 -16.24
C LYS A 162 43.41 -51.93 -15.00
N LYS A 163 42.70 -50.79 -15.06
CA LYS A 163 42.47 -49.92 -13.88
C LYS A 163 41.87 -50.72 -12.71
N ILE A 164 40.83 -51.53 -12.97
CA ILE A 164 40.14 -52.34 -11.95
C ILE A 164 41.11 -53.33 -11.31
N ILE A 165 41.83 -54.13 -12.11
CA ILE A 165 42.72 -55.17 -11.59
C ILE A 165 43.90 -54.54 -10.82
N THR A 166 44.53 -53.47 -11.32
CA THR A 166 45.64 -52.82 -10.59
C THR A 166 45.18 -52.04 -9.34
N ASN A 167 43.89 -51.74 -9.18
CA ASN A 167 43.30 -51.21 -7.95
C ASN A 167 42.58 -52.29 -7.13
N SER A 168 42.93 -53.56 -7.35
CA SER A 168 42.44 -54.70 -6.58
C SER A 168 43.60 -55.39 -5.85
N THR A 169 43.31 -55.90 -4.66
CA THR A 169 44.24 -56.74 -3.87
C THR A 169 44.18 -58.21 -4.27
N TYR A 170 43.15 -58.60 -5.03
CA TYR A 170 42.93 -59.95 -5.54
C TYR A 170 42.10 -59.90 -6.82
N ALA A 171 42.51 -60.67 -7.84
CA ALA A 171 41.76 -60.90 -9.07
C ALA A 171 42.20 -62.24 -9.69
N GLU A 172 41.24 -63.02 -10.20
CA GLU A 172 41.50 -64.23 -10.97
C GLU A 172 40.67 -64.21 -12.26
N ALA A 173 41.23 -64.75 -13.35
CA ALA A 173 40.53 -64.90 -14.61
C ALA A 173 39.18 -65.65 -14.47
N LYS A 174 39.15 -66.73 -13.67
CA LYS A 174 37.92 -67.49 -13.37
C LYS A 174 36.85 -66.68 -12.63
N TYR A 175 37.26 -65.74 -11.77
CA TYR A 175 36.34 -64.88 -11.03
C TYR A 175 35.74 -63.80 -11.93
N ILE A 176 36.57 -63.17 -12.76
CA ILE A 176 36.13 -62.21 -13.79
C ILE A 176 35.20 -62.88 -14.81
N LEU A 177 35.55 -64.07 -15.31
CA LEU A 177 34.71 -64.85 -16.24
C LEU A 177 33.36 -65.25 -15.65
N ARG A 178 33.28 -65.47 -14.33
CA ARG A 178 32.03 -65.77 -13.62
C ARG A 178 31.08 -64.57 -13.54
N TYR A 179 31.62 -63.37 -13.34
CA TYR A 179 30.85 -62.13 -13.14
C TYR A 179 30.92 -61.17 -14.34
N LYS A 180 31.30 -61.68 -15.52
CA LYS A 180 31.54 -60.90 -16.73
C LYS A 180 30.38 -59.99 -17.14
N THR A 181 29.14 -60.45 -16.98
CA THR A 181 27.93 -59.67 -17.24
C THR A 181 27.76 -58.54 -16.23
N ASN A 182 27.97 -58.81 -14.94
CA ASN A 182 27.89 -57.81 -13.88
C ASN A 182 28.95 -56.71 -14.06
N ILE A 183 30.19 -57.08 -14.38
CA ILE A 183 31.29 -56.14 -14.62
C ILE A 183 30.97 -55.17 -15.78
N LEU A 184 30.50 -55.70 -16.93
CA LEU A 184 30.10 -54.87 -18.07
C LEU A 184 28.88 -53.99 -17.73
N LEU A 185 27.90 -54.54 -17.00
CA LEU A 185 26.68 -53.82 -16.63
C LEU A 185 26.99 -52.65 -15.67
N ALA A 186 27.83 -52.87 -14.65
CA ALA A 186 28.29 -51.85 -13.73
C ALA A 186 29.04 -50.72 -14.44
N LEU A 187 29.99 -51.08 -15.30
CA LEU A 187 30.75 -50.08 -16.08
C LEU A 187 29.83 -49.30 -17.02
N THR A 188 28.84 -49.95 -17.63
CA THR A 188 27.85 -49.30 -18.51
C THR A 188 26.94 -48.34 -17.74
N TYR A 189 26.47 -48.76 -16.56
CA TYR A 189 25.67 -47.94 -15.66
C TYR A 189 26.44 -46.70 -15.17
N LEU A 190 27.69 -46.89 -14.73
CA LEU A 190 28.58 -45.82 -14.30
C LEU A 190 28.98 -44.89 -15.46
N GLU A 191 29.21 -45.42 -16.67
CA GLU A 191 29.48 -44.61 -17.87
C GLU A 191 28.27 -43.75 -18.28
N LYS A 192 27.04 -44.23 -18.09
CA LYS A 192 25.82 -43.41 -18.31
C LYS A 192 25.65 -42.35 -17.23
N GLN A 193 25.60 -42.74 -15.95
CA GLN A 193 25.09 -41.88 -14.89
C GLN A 193 26.17 -41.12 -14.09
N TYR A 194 27.45 -41.53 -14.15
CA TYR A 194 28.52 -41.01 -13.30
C TYR A 194 29.79 -40.61 -14.08
N SER A 195 29.65 -40.24 -15.36
CA SER A 195 30.77 -39.73 -16.18
C SER A 195 31.03 -38.22 -16.04
N PHE A 196 30.29 -37.51 -15.20
CA PHE A 196 30.57 -36.12 -14.83
C PHE A 196 31.83 -36.01 -13.95
N THR A 197 32.45 -34.83 -13.86
CA THR A 197 33.76 -34.64 -13.24
C THR A 197 33.80 -33.62 -12.12
N PHE A 198 34.74 -33.84 -11.18
CA PHE A 198 35.14 -32.92 -10.14
C PHE A 198 36.60 -32.53 -10.39
N GLY A 199 36.81 -31.41 -11.08
CA GLY A 199 38.12 -31.02 -11.58
C GLY A 199 38.64 -32.05 -12.59
N ASN A 200 39.71 -32.76 -12.22
CA ASN A 200 40.35 -33.79 -13.05
C ASN A 200 39.82 -35.23 -12.80
N GLU A 201 39.05 -35.45 -11.72
CA GLU A 201 38.55 -36.77 -11.34
C GLU A 201 37.13 -36.99 -11.91
N SER A 202 36.80 -38.18 -12.41
CA SER A 202 35.41 -38.51 -12.80
C SER A 202 34.66 -39.16 -11.64
N ALA A 203 33.35 -38.94 -11.53
CA ALA A 203 32.55 -39.50 -10.44
C ALA A 203 32.62 -41.04 -10.42
N LYS A 204 32.63 -41.70 -11.59
CA LYS A 204 32.85 -43.15 -11.72
C LYS A 204 34.25 -43.59 -11.27
N ASP A 205 35.32 -42.81 -11.54
CA ASP A 205 36.66 -43.13 -11.04
C ASP A 205 36.74 -42.95 -9.51
N LEU A 206 36.06 -41.94 -8.94
CA LEU A 206 35.96 -41.75 -7.50
C LEU A 206 35.19 -42.91 -6.82
N ILE A 207 34.06 -43.32 -7.39
CA ILE A 207 33.22 -44.44 -6.93
C ILE A 207 33.96 -45.78 -7.06
N LEU A 208 34.77 -46.00 -8.10
CA LEU A 208 35.46 -47.27 -8.32
C LEU A 208 36.81 -47.38 -7.62
N TYR A 209 37.56 -46.28 -7.44
CA TYR A 209 38.97 -46.35 -7.01
C TYR A 209 39.33 -45.50 -5.79
N ASN A 210 38.51 -44.51 -5.39
CA ASN A 210 38.94 -43.44 -4.49
C ASN A 210 38.01 -43.19 -3.28
N ALA A 211 37.20 -44.19 -2.88
CA ALA A 211 36.36 -44.13 -1.69
C ALA A 211 37.15 -43.65 -0.47
N GLY A 212 36.75 -42.51 0.09
CA GLY A 212 37.76 -41.62 0.66
C GLY A 212 37.29 -40.39 1.43
N LEU A 213 36.53 -40.46 2.52
CA LEU A 213 35.91 -41.61 3.24
C LEU A 213 36.74 -42.92 3.36
N LYS A 214 38.05 -42.84 3.67
CA LYS A 214 38.94 -44.01 3.62
C LYS A 214 38.70 -44.99 4.78
N GLY A 215 37.84 -45.99 4.56
CA GLY A 215 37.75 -47.21 5.37
C GLY A 215 38.88 -48.21 5.04
N PRO A 216 39.23 -49.13 5.96
CA PRO A 216 40.29 -50.11 5.74
C PRO A 216 39.83 -51.29 4.87
N ARG A 217 40.64 -51.62 3.85
CA ARG A 217 40.48 -52.71 2.85
C ARG A 217 39.40 -52.45 1.81
N TYR A 218 39.86 -52.14 0.60
CA TYR A 218 39.06 -51.77 -0.56
C TYR A 218 39.55 -52.58 -1.77
N ASN A 219 38.65 -53.11 -2.61
CA ASN A 219 38.98 -53.90 -3.80
C ASN A 219 38.07 -53.48 -4.95
N ALA A 220 38.64 -52.90 -6.00
CA ALA A 220 37.86 -52.36 -7.12
C ALA A 220 37.10 -53.43 -7.93
N LEU A 221 37.63 -54.66 -8.00
CA LEU A 221 36.97 -55.77 -8.70
C LEU A 221 35.73 -56.28 -7.95
N ASP A 222 35.81 -56.43 -6.63
CA ASP A 222 34.63 -56.80 -5.83
C ASP A 222 33.57 -55.70 -5.86
N ASN A 223 33.98 -54.42 -5.85
CA ASN A 223 33.06 -53.28 -5.95
C ASN A 223 32.33 -53.21 -7.29
N VAL A 224 33.04 -53.34 -8.43
CA VAL A 224 32.38 -53.31 -9.75
C VAL A 224 31.49 -54.53 -9.98
N ILE A 225 31.82 -55.69 -9.39
CA ILE A 225 30.94 -56.86 -9.38
C ILE A 225 29.69 -56.60 -8.52
N GLY A 226 29.85 -55.96 -7.36
CA GLY A 226 28.77 -55.56 -6.45
C GLY A 226 27.78 -54.60 -7.09
N ILE A 227 28.27 -53.48 -7.63
CA ILE A 227 27.47 -52.51 -8.42
C ILE A 227 26.74 -53.22 -9.56
N GLY A 228 27.38 -54.22 -10.18
CA GLY A 228 26.83 -54.97 -11.31
C GLY A 228 25.64 -55.88 -10.99
N ASN A 229 25.17 -55.93 -9.74
CA ASN A 229 23.98 -56.67 -9.32
C ASN A 229 22.71 -55.80 -9.44
N LEU A 230 22.45 -55.26 -10.64
CA LEU A 230 21.32 -54.37 -10.94
C LEU A 230 20.15 -55.14 -11.57
N THR A 231 18.92 -54.81 -11.14
CA THR A 231 17.72 -55.18 -11.89
C THR A 231 17.42 -54.15 -12.99
N TYR A 232 16.52 -54.48 -13.90
CA TYR A 232 16.02 -53.53 -14.91
C TYR A 232 15.51 -52.23 -14.25
N SER A 233 14.82 -52.33 -13.11
CA SER A 233 14.26 -51.16 -12.43
C SER A 233 15.32 -50.30 -11.75
N ASP A 234 16.51 -50.83 -11.46
CA ASP A 234 17.61 -50.04 -10.90
C ASP A 234 18.36 -49.26 -12.00
N LEU A 235 18.21 -49.67 -13.27
CA LEU A 235 18.71 -48.96 -14.45
C LEU A 235 17.74 -47.87 -14.95
N GLU A 236 16.43 -48.01 -14.69
CA GLU A 236 15.44 -46.99 -15.03
C GLU A 236 15.81 -45.64 -14.39
N LEU A 237 16.07 -44.61 -15.20
CA LEU A 237 16.69 -43.36 -14.73
C LEU A 237 15.89 -42.67 -13.62
N LYS A 238 14.55 -42.67 -13.66
CA LYS A 238 13.67 -42.18 -12.57
C LYS A 238 13.96 -42.76 -11.18
N ASN A 239 14.59 -43.93 -11.09
CA ASN A 239 14.92 -44.60 -9.82
C ASN A 239 16.35 -44.29 -9.34
N ASN A 240 17.12 -43.40 -9.99
CA ASN A 240 18.54 -43.23 -9.73
C ASN A 240 18.91 -42.96 -8.26
N ILE A 241 18.07 -42.24 -7.50
CA ILE A 241 18.29 -42.01 -6.05
C ILE A 241 18.22 -43.32 -5.26
N ARG A 242 17.23 -44.18 -5.56
CA ARG A 242 17.12 -45.53 -4.95
C ARG A 242 18.32 -46.40 -5.33
N THR A 243 18.75 -46.34 -6.59
CA THR A 243 19.92 -47.09 -7.06
C THR A 243 21.21 -46.60 -6.40
N TYR A 244 21.39 -45.28 -6.22
CA TYR A 244 22.50 -44.71 -5.49
C TYR A 244 22.56 -45.26 -4.06
N THR A 245 21.47 -45.12 -3.29
CA THR A 245 21.41 -45.58 -1.89
C THR A 245 21.64 -47.08 -1.74
N ASN A 246 21.20 -47.90 -2.71
CA ASN A 246 21.36 -49.35 -2.64
C ASN A 246 22.73 -49.85 -3.11
N GLN A 247 23.35 -49.20 -4.09
CA GLN A 247 24.49 -49.77 -4.85
C GLN A 247 25.77 -48.91 -4.78
N ILE A 248 25.65 -47.60 -4.56
CA ILE A 248 26.77 -46.65 -4.60
C ILE A 248 27.12 -46.16 -3.19
N ALA A 249 26.12 -45.80 -2.37
CA ALA A 249 26.30 -45.39 -0.97
C ALA A 249 27.12 -46.39 -0.13
N PRO A 250 26.96 -47.73 -0.26
CA PRO A 250 27.79 -48.69 0.48
C PRO A 250 29.27 -48.72 0.07
N ILE A 251 29.63 -48.10 -1.05
CA ILE A 251 30.99 -48.10 -1.63
C ILE A 251 31.64 -46.73 -1.44
N THR A 252 30.90 -45.64 -1.64
CA THR A 252 31.37 -44.28 -1.34
C THR A 252 31.49 -44.07 0.17
N GLY A 253 30.54 -44.62 0.95
CA GLY A 253 30.31 -44.35 2.36
C GLY A 253 29.39 -43.14 2.61
N GLU A 254 28.78 -42.58 1.56
CA GLU A 254 27.91 -41.40 1.61
C GLU A 254 26.45 -41.81 1.50
N ASP A 255 25.60 -41.41 2.46
CA ASP A 255 24.21 -41.90 2.55
C ASP A 255 23.33 -41.50 1.35
N ASN A 256 23.66 -40.40 0.66
CA ASN A 256 22.94 -39.94 -0.53
C ASN A 256 23.85 -39.18 -1.53
N ILE A 257 23.31 -38.95 -2.74
CA ILE A 257 24.03 -38.36 -3.88
C ILE A 257 24.44 -36.89 -3.68
N LEU A 258 23.68 -36.10 -2.91
CA LEU A 258 24.00 -34.69 -2.65
C LEU A 258 25.25 -34.59 -1.77
N ASP A 259 25.30 -35.31 -0.64
CA ASP A 259 26.46 -35.35 0.26
C ASP A 259 27.75 -35.75 -0.47
N PHE A 260 27.65 -36.75 -1.37
CA PHE A 260 28.76 -37.17 -2.23
C PHE A 260 29.21 -36.08 -3.20
N ILE A 261 28.26 -35.36 -3.82
CA ILE A 261 28.57 -34.23 -4.70
C ILE A 261 29.19 -33.07 -3.91
N GLU A 262 28.61 -32.66 -2.78
CA GLU A 262 29.09 -31.53 -1.99
C GLU A 262 30.51 -31.76 -1.47
N LYS A 263 30.81 -32.94 -0.93
CA LYS A 263 32.16 -33.30 -0.47
C LYS A 263 33.16 -33.50 -1.60
N ALA A 264 32.73 -33.96 -2.77
CA ALA A 264 33.59 -34.05 -3.94
C ALA A 264 33.89 -32.65 -4.53
N VAL A 265 32.93 -31.73 -4.49
CA VAL A 265 33.11 -30.31 -4.82
C VAL A 265 34.12 -29.66 -3.88
N GLU A 266 33.93 -29.76 -2.56
CA GLU A 266 34.84 -29.22 -1.53
C GLU A 266 36.28 -29.72 -1.71
N LYS A 267 36.46 -30.99 -2.07
CA LYS A 267 37.75 -31.68 -2.07
C LYS A 267 38.53 -31.64 -3.38
N TYR A 268 37.85 -31.58 -4.53
CA TYR A 268 38.47 -31.76 -5.85
C TYR A 268 38.24 -30.58 -6.81
N THR A 269 37.51 -29.53 -6.41
CA THR A 269 37.15 -28.41 -7.29
C THR A 269 37.56 -27.06 -6.71
N SER A 270 37.20 -25.97 -7.40
CA SER A 270 37.56 -24.58 -7.08
C SER A 270 36.34 -23.66 -6.88
N GLU A 271 35.16 -24.24 -7.02
CA GLU A 271 33.86 -23.60 -7.06
C GLU A 271 33.39 -23.30 -5.62
N LYS A 272 32.65 -22.20 -5.43
CA LYS A 272 32.26 -21.73 -4.09
C LYS A 272 31.14 -22.56 -3.45
N SER A 273 30.39 -23.29 -4.27
CA SER A 273 29.25 -24.11 -3.86
C SER A 273 29.01 -25.25 -4.84
N ALA A 274 28.30 -26.28 -4.41
CA ALA A 274 27.87 -27.35 -5.29
C ALA A 274 26.84 -26.89 -6.35
N ALA A 275 26.10 -25.80 -6.09
CA ALA A 275 25.21 -25.18 -7.08
C ALA A 275 25.99 -24.49 -8.22
N ASP A 276 27.11 -23.82 -7.90
CA ASP A 276 28.01 -23.23 -8.91
C ASP A 276 28.70 -24.33 -9.74
N TRP A 277 29.20 -25.38 -9.08
CA TRP A 277 29.76 -26.55 -9.76
C TRP A 277 28.73 -27.25 -10.66
N PHE A 278 27.50 -27.45 -10.18
CA PHE A 278 26.44 -28.11 -10.92
C PHE A 278 26.12 -27.34 -12.21
N LYS A 279 25.91 -26.02 -12.12
CA LYS A 279 25.67 -25.16 -13.30
C LYS A 279 26.82 -25.14 -14.31
N LYS A 280 28.06 -25.31 -13.85
CA LYS A 280 29.26 -25.38 -14.70
C LYS A 280 29.48 -26.77 -15.32
N THR A 281 29.01 -27.83 -14.68
CA THR A 281 29.31 -29.24 -15.05
C THR A 281 28.16 -29.92 -15.79
N SER A 282 26.92 -29.50 -15.53
CA SER A 282 25.74 -29.83 -16.32
C SER A 282 25.93 -29.41 -17.78
N LYS A 283 25.49 -30.27 -18.70
CA LYS A 283 25.38 -29.93 -20.13
C LYS A 283 23.97 -29.52 -20.54
N ALA A 284 22.99 -29.64 -19.64
CA ALA A 284 21.69 -29.01 -19.81
C ALA A 284 21.87 -27.48 -19.77
N TRP A 285 21.22 -26.80 -20.71
CA TRP A 285 21.27 -25.34 -20.85
C TRP A 285 20.36 -24.68 -19.79
N ILE A 286 20.93 -24.38 -18.63
CA ILE A 286 20.19 -23.92 -17.43
C ILE A 286 20.15 -22.39 -17.34
N VAL A 287 18.96 -21.84 -17.10
CA VAL A 287 18.73 -20.47 -16.64
C VAL A 287 17.90 -20.48 -15.35
N GLU A 288 18.26 -19.62 -14.41
CA GLU A 288 17.57 -19.43 -13.12
C GLU A 288 17.03 -18.00 -13.09
N GLY A 289 15.78 -17.80 -12.65
CA GLY A 289 15.17 -16.47 -12.55
C GLY A 289 15.79 -15.63 -11.43
N ASP A 290 15.87 -14.32 -11.63
CA ASP A 290 16.19 -13.36 -10.55
C ASP A 290 14.94 -13.12 -9.70
N ASN A 291 15.05 -13.28 -8.38
CA ASN A 291 13.96 -13.18 -7.42
C ASN A 291 14.47 -12.81 -6.03
N LYS A 292 13.63 -12.13 -5.24
CA LYS A 292 13.89 -11.72 -3.85
C LYS A 292 13.02 -12.47 -2.83
N TYR A 293 12.04 -13.24 -3.28
CA TYR A 293 11.01 -13.85 -2.43
C TYR A 293 11.23 -15.34 -2.12
N GLY A 294 11.89 -16.09 -3.00
CA GLY A 294 12.02 -17.54 -2.89
C GLY A 294 13.18 -18.12 -3.72
N GLU A 295 13.58 -19.34 -3.37
CA GLU A 295 14.68 -20.08 -4.00
C GLU A 295 14.43 -20.32 -5.49
N THR A 296 15.26 -19.74 -6.36
CA THR A 296 15.21 -20.03 -7.81
C THR A 296 16.25 -21.03 -8.27
N SER A 297 17.28 -21.33 -7.47
CA SER A 297 18.34 -22.21 -7.94
C SER A 297 17.88 -23.65 -8.08
N ILE A 298 18.07 -24.23 -9.27
CA ILE A 298 17.60 -25.58 -9.57
C ILE A 298 18.31 -26.63 -8.71
N TYR A 299 19.58 -26.44 -8.37
CA TYR A 299 20.31 -27.34 -7.47
C TYR A 299 19.74 -27.32 -6.05
N ASN A 300 19.47 -26.15 -5.49
CA ASN A 300 18.89 -25.99 -4.16
C ASN A 300 17.43 -26.46 -4.11
N LYS A 301 16.68 -26.35 -5.21
CA LYS A 301 15.35 -26.95 -5.35
C LYS A 301 15.44 -28.48 -5.40
N MET A 302 16.41 -29.03 -6.13
CA MET A 302 16.68 -30.47 -6.16
C MET A 302 17.18 -31.04 -4.82
N SER A 303 17.67 -30.25 -3.86
CA SER A 303 17.99 -30.79 -2.52
C SER A 303 16.79 -30.85 -1.56
N ARG A 304 15.70 -30.13 -1.86
CA ARG A 304 14.49 -30.06 -1.02
C ARG A 304 13.31 -30.84 -1.61
N ASP A 305 12.99 -30.62 -2.89
CA ASP A 305 11.86 -31.25 -3.58
C ASP A 305 12.16 -32.72 -3.95
N GLU A 306 11.45 -33.66 -3.32
CA GLU A 306 11.58 -35.11 -3.55
C GLU A 306 11.36 -35.54 -5.02
N ARG A 307 10.58 -34.78 -5.80
CA ARG A 307 10.37 -35.05 -7.23
C ARG A 307 11.65 -34.68 -7.99
N LEU A 308 12.11 -33.45 -7.77
CA LEU A 308 13.28 -32.89 -8.47
C LEU A 308 14.60 -33.54 -8.05
N LYS A 309 14.71 -34.13 -6.84
CA LYS A 309 15.89 -34.94 -6.42
C LYS A 309 16.33 -35.91 -7.52
N SER A 310 15.36 -36.60 -8.13
CA SER A 310 15.60 -37.57 -9.21
C SER A 310 16.18 -36.97 -10.50
N HIS A 311 16.21 -35.64 -10.67
CA HIS A 311 16.68 -34.97 -11.89
C HIS A 311 18.17 -34.61 -11.85
N LEU A 312 18.82 -34.68 -10.67
CA LEU A 312 20.21 -34.26 -10.47
C LEU A 312 21.22 -35.04 -11.31
N ILE A 313 21.20 -36.38 -11.21
CA ILE A 313 22.02 -37.27 -12.04
C ILE A 313 21.70 -37.10 -13.54
N PRO A 314 20.42 -37.11 -13.98
CA PRO A 314 20.03 -36.80 -15.35
C PRO A 314 20.69 -35.54 -15.92
N LEU A 315 20.55 -34.38 -15.28
CA LEU A 315 21.09 -33.10 -15.77
C LEU A 315 22.63 -33.08 -15.85
N LEU A 316 23.32 -33.85 -15.00
CA LEU A 316 24.77 -34.07 -15.08
C LEU A 316 25.18 -35.09 -16.17
N SER A 317 24.25 -35.91 -16.66
CA SER A 317 24.53 -37.05 -17.56
C SER A 317 24.13 -36.84 -19.03
N VAL A 318 23.24 -35.88 -19.32
CA VAL A 318 22.78 -35.58 -20.69
C VAL A 318 23.92 -35.11 -21.60
N SER A 319 23.73 -35.29 -22.91
CA SER A 319 24.55 -34.70 -23.96
C SER A 319 24.41 -33.17 -23.99
N ASP A 320 25.41 -32.46 -24.52
CA ASP A 320 25.25 -31.03 -24.84
C ASP A 320 24.18 -30.85 -25.92
N LYS A 321 23.55 -29.67 -25.94
CA LYS A 321 22.49 -29.29 -26.88
C LYS A 321 21.30 -30.26 -26.90
N SER A 322 21.02 -30.94 -25.78
CA SER A 322 19.92 -31.90 -25.66
C SER A 322 18.66 -31.23 -25.09
N ILE A 323 18.77 -30.78 -23.84
CA ILE A 323 17.71 -30.22 -23.00
C ILE A 323 18.14 -28.84 -22.47
N TYR A 324 17.20 -27.92 -22.37
CA TYR A 324 17.33 -26.69 -21.60
C TYR A 324 16.45 -26.76 -20.34
N ALA A 325 16.77 -25.97 -19.32
CA ALA A 325 15.98 -25.86 -18.11
C ALA A 325 15.83 -24.40 -17.67
N ILE A 326 14.60 -23.99 -17.32
CA ILE A 326 14.32 -22.67 -16.73
C ILE A 326 13.73 -22.90 -15.34
N SER A 327 14.39 -22.36 -14.31
CA SER A 327 13.97 -22.50 -12.91
C SER A 327 13.53 -21.15 -12.33
N THR A 328 12.26 -21.06 -11.93
CA THR A 328 11.69 -19.92 -11.18
C THR A 328 11.63 -20.26 -9.70
N MET A 329 10.91 -19.50 -8.84
CA MET A 329 10.70 -19.95 -7.45
C MET A 329 9.75 -21.15 -7.32
N SER A 330 8.66 -21.20 -8.09
CA SER A 330 7.61 -22.24 -7.94
C SER A 330 7.53 -23.24 -9.10
N THR A 331 8.23 -22.99 -10.20
CA THR A 331 8.19 -23.83 -11.42
C THR A 331 9.59 -24.27 -11.85
N VAL A 332 9.66 -25.36 -12.61
CA VAL A 332 10.83 -25.73 -13.42
C VAL A 332 10.36 -26.18 -14.79
N THR A 333 10.71 -25.41 -15.82
CA THR A 333 10.47 -25.78 -17.23
C THR A 333 11.65 -26.60 -17.75
N TYR A 334 11.36 -27.74 -18.40
CA TYR A 334 12.32 -28.51 -19.20
C TYR A 334 11.87 -28.52 -20.66
N GLY A 335 12.78 -28.31 -21.60
CA GLY A 335 12.44 -28.34 -23.02
C GLY A 335 13.60 -28.77 -23.91
N LEU A 336 13.30 -29.21 -25.13
CA LEU A 336 14.30 -29.72 -26.07
C LEU A 336 14.97 -28.56 -26.81
N VAL A 337 16.28 -28.67 -27.06
CA VAL A 337 16.95 -27.77 -28.01
C VAL A 337 16.58 -28.14 -29.46
N ASP A 338 16.11 -29.37 -29.73
CA ASP A 338 15.64 -29.83 -31.06
C ASP A 338 14.46 -28.98 -31.55
N THR A 339 13.59 -28.58 -30.62
CA THR A 339 12.37 -27.81 -30.88
C THR A 339 12.62 -26.43 -31.50
N TYR A 340 13.86 -25.92 -31.49
CA TYR A 340 14.21 -24.57 -31.90
C TYR A 340 15.23 -24.49 -33.06
N PHE A 341 15.92 -25.58 -33.43
CA PHE A 341 16.99 -25.54 -34.44
C PHE A 341 17.04 -26.78 -35.36
N ASP A 342 17.06 -26.53 -36.67
CA ASP A 342 17.14 -27.53 -37.76
C ASP A 342 18.44 -28.37 -37.74
N ASN A 343 19.55 -27.72 -37.36
CA ASN A 343 20.84 -28.36 -37.17
C ASN A 343 21.54 -27.72 -35.95
N LYS A 344 22.01 -28.57 -35.04
CA LYS A 344 22.63 -28.15 -33.77
C LYS A 344 24.16 -28.18 -33.79
N ASP A 345 24.81 -28.69 -34.83
CA ASP A 345 26.26 -28.90 -34.85
C ASP A 345 27.00 -27.58 -34.55
N ASN A 346 26.50 -26.48 -35.10
CA ASN A 346 27.12 -25.15 -35.01
C ASN A 346 26.52 -24.20 -33.95
N ILE A 347 25.38 -24.53 -33.32
CA ILE A 347 24.76 -23.65 -32.31
C ILE A 347 25.48 -23.74 -30.96
N THR A 348 25.30 -22.72 -30.14
CA THR A 348 25.82 -22.59 -28.78
C THR A 348 24.72 -22.14 -27.82
N MET A 349 24.98 -22.15 -26.52
CA MET A 349 24.05 -21.58 -25.52
C MET A 349 23.68 -20.12 -25.86
N ASP A 350 24.64 -19.34 -26.35
CA ASP A 350 24.45 -17.91 -26.62
C ASP A 350 23.46 -17.65 -27.78
N ASP A 351 23.25 -18.61 -28.68
CA ASP A 351 22.24 -18.53 -29.76
C ASP A 351 20.78 -18.66 -29.26
N LEU A 352 20.56 -19.15 -28.03
CA LEU A 352 19.25 -19.26 -27.39
C LEU A 352 19.16 -18.49 -26.05
N ARG A 353 20.28 -17.99 -25.54
CA ARG A 353 20.41 -17.38 -24.21
C ARG A 353 19.41 -16.25 -23.99
N ASP A 354 19.30 -15.32 -24.93
CA ASP A 354 18.41 -14.16 -24.81
C ASP A 354 16.94 -14.58 -24.67
N ASP A 355 16.47 -15.58 -25.42
CA ASP A 355 15.10 -16.08 -25.31
C ASP A 355 14.90 -16.96 -24.07
N LEU A 356 15.92 -17.66 -23.58
CA LEU A 356 15.88 -18.37 -22.28
C LEU A 356 15.79 -17.39 -21.11
N GLU A 357 16.63 -16.35 -21.05
CA GLU A 357 16.64 -15.35 -19.97
C GLU A 357 15.39 -14.46 -20.01
N LYS A 358 14.94 -14.05 -21.20
CA LYS A 358 13.65 -13.35 -21.41
C LYS A 358 12.46 -14.21 -21.00
N THR A 359 12.50 -15.52 -21.24
CA THR A 359 11.45 -16.45 -20.79
C THR A 359 11.50 -16.66 -19.28
N ALA A 360 12.70 -16.84 -18.69
CA ALA A 360 12.88 -16.93 -17.24
C ALA A 360 12.32 -15.68 -16.54
N LYS A 361 12.64 -14.47 -17.05
CA LYS A 361 12.09 -13.22 -16.52
C LYS A 361 10.56 -13.19 -16.61
N LYS A 362 9.97 -13.55 -17.76
CA LYS A 362 8.50 -13.59 -17.94
C LYS A 362 7.80 -14.57 -17.00
N GLN A 363 8.34 -15.78 -16.87
CA GLN A 363 7.79 -16.82 -16.00
C GLN A 363 7.92 -16.43 -14.51
N GLN A 364 9.04 -15.82 -14.12
CA GLN A 364 9.28 -15.36 -12.75
C GLN A 364 8.40 -14.15 -12.40
N ALA A 365 8.27 -13.15 -13.28
CA ALA A 365 7.45 -11.95 -13.03
C ALA A 365 5.95 -12.28 -12.78
N PHE A 366 5.43 -13.34 -13.41
CA PHE A 366 4.08 -13.85 -13.14
C PHE A 366 3.93 -14.40 -11.73
N ILE A 367 4.92 -15.14 -11.25
CA ILE A 367 4.90 -15.72 -9.90
C ILE A 367 5.18 -14.65 -8.86
N ASP A 368 6.06 -13.68 -9.14
CA ASP A 368 6.32 -12.50 -8.30
C ASP A 368 5.06 -11.65 -8.12
N PHE A 369 4.31 -11.38 -9.20
CA PHE A 369 3.02 -10.70 -9.12
C PHE A 369 2.05 -11.44 -8.19
N TRP A 370 1.88 -12.76 -8.36
CA TRP A 370 1.00 -13.54 -7.49
C TRP A 370 1.50 -13.64 -6.05
N TYR A 371 2.82 -13.57 -5.84
CA TYR A 371 3.42 -13.49 -4.50
C TYR A 371 3.16 -12.14 -3.83
N ARG A 372 3.13 -11.02 -4.57
CA ARG A 372 2.80 -9.70 -4.03
C ARG A 372 1.30 -9.53 -3.74
N ILE A 373 0.43 -10.08 -4.59
CA ILE A 373 -1.01 -9.78 -4.58
C ILE A 373 -1.85 -10.83 -3.83
N SER A 374 -1.44 -12.09 -3.73
CA SER A 374 -2.23 -13.12 -3.03
C SER A 374 -2.12 -13.02 -1.50
N LYS A 375 -3.27 -13.02 -0.81
CA LYS A 375 -3.37 -13.15 0.66
C LYS A 375 -2.92 -14.53 1.19
N VAL A 376 -2.56 -15.49 0.31
CA VAL A 376 -1.98 -16.80 0.64
C VAL A 376 -0.72 -17.11 -0.18
N ASN A 377 0.04 -16.07 -0.52
CA ASN A 377 1.29 -16.12 -1.28
C ASN A 377 2.33 -17.15 -0.80
N ASN A 378 2.34 -17.47 0.49
CA ASN A 378 3.24 -18.47 1.08
C ASN A 378 3.13 -19.86 0.42
N LYS A 379 2.00 -20.18 -0.22
CA LYS A 379 1.80 -21.43 -0.97
C LYS A 379 2.65 -21.53 -2.24
N LEU A 380 3.14 -20.40 -2.76
CA LEU A 380 4.12 -20.37 -3.87
C LEU A 380 5.54 -20.73 -3.41
N LEU A 381 5.79 -20.71 -2.09
CA LEU A 381 7.05 -21.08 -1.46
C LEU A 381 7.02 -22.50 -0.84
N GLU A 382 5.92 -23.25 -1.02
CA GLU A 382 5.87 -24.66 -0.64
C GLU A 382 6.85 -25.48 -1.51
N GLU A 383 7.56 -26.43 -0.92
CA GLU A 383 8.71 -27.09 -1.55
C GLU A 383 8.37 -27.98 -2.76
N LYS A 384 7.08 -28.14 -3.10
CA LYS A 384 6.62 -28.91 -4.26
C LYS A 384 6.49 -28.02 -5.50
N ASN A 385 7.44 -28.14 -6.41
CA ASN A 385 7.49 -27.37 -7.63
C ASN A 385 6.55 -27.91 -8.71
N ILE A 386 6.03 -27.00 -9.53
CA ILE A 386 5.26 -27.32 -10.74
C ILE A 386 6.27 -27.59 -11.87
N ILE A 387 6.23 -28.79 -12.43
CA ILE A 387 7.09 -29.17 -13.56
C ILE A 387 6.39 -28.75 -14.85
N VAL A 388 7.11 -28.11 -15.77
CA VAL A 388 6.59 -27.76 -17.10
C VAL A 388 7.43 -28.46 -18.16
N ILE A 389 6.78 -29.22 -19.03
CA ILE A 389 7.40 -29.89 -20.17
C ILE A 389 7.06 -29.09 -21.43
N ASP A 390 8.07 -28.57 -22.10
CA ASP A 390 7.91 -27.90 -23.39
C ASP A 390 7.50 -28.89 -24.48
N SER A 391 7.04 -28.35 -25.62
CA SER A 391 6.70 -29.09 -26.81
C SER A 391 7.80 -30.08 -27.21
N LEU A 392 7.44 -31.36 -27.40
CA LEU A 392 8.33 -32.38 -27.94
C LEU A 392 8.29 -32.43 -29.48
N LEU A 393 7.82 -31.34 -30.12
CA LEU A 393 7.92 -31.14 -31.57
C LEU A 393 9.37 -30.83 -31.95
N ASP A 394 9.86 -31.53 -32.97
CA ASP A 394 11.08 -31.21 -33.71
C ASP A 394 11.01 -29.82 -34.35
N TYR A 395 12.13 -29.36 -34.92
CA TYR A 395 12.17 -28.18 -35.76
C TYR A 395 11.47 -28.40 -37.11
N GLY A 396 11.07 -27.31 -37.75
CA GLY A 396 10.56 -27.32 -39.13
C GLY A 396 9.07 -27.02 -39.25
N LYS A 397 8.48 -27.48 -40.37
CA LYS A 397 7.08 -27.23 -40.74
C LYS A 397 6.48 -28.47 -41.40
N ALA A 398 5.46 -29.05 -40.79
CA ALA A 398 4.72 -30.18 -41.33
C ALA A 398 3.27 -29.83 -41.65
N SER A 399 2.63 -30.63 -42.51
CA SER A 399 1.19 -30.53 -42.81
C SER A 399 0.31 -31.13 -41.71
N ASN A 400 0.85 -32.01 -40.88
CA ASN A 400 0.31 -32.44 -39.60
C ASN A 400 1.44 -32.32 -38.56
N MET A 401 1.23 -31.53 -37.48
CA MET A 401 2.27 -31.34 -36.46
C MET A 401 2.62 -32.61 -35.70
N GLU A 402 1.71 -33.60 -35.66
CA GLU A 402 1.96 -34.94 -35.11
C GLU A 402 3.21 -35.61 -35.71
N THR A 403 3.52 -35.35 -36.99
CA THR A 403 4.70 -35.95 -37.65
C THR A 403 6.02 -35.26 -37.32
N LEU A 404 5.99 -34.21 -36.49
CA LEU A 404 7.18 -33.62 -35.86
C LEU A 404 7.29 -34.01 -34.38
N TRP A 405 6.28 -34.66 -33.78
CA TRP A 405 6.38 -35.09 -32.39
C TRP A 405 7.41 -36.23 -32.28
N SER A 406 8.37 -36.10 -31.37
CA SER A 406 9.37 -37.14 -31.13
C SER A 406 8.72 -38.49 -30.83
N GLU A 407 9.31 -39.56 -31.35
CA GLU A 407 9.08 -40.90 -30.83
C GLU A 407 9.46 -40.99 -29.34
N GLU A 408 8.83 -41.92 -28.60
CA GLU A 408 9.13 -42.17 -27.18
C GLU A 408 10.58 -42.62 -26.98
N THR A 409 11.10 -43.43 -27.92
CA THR A 409 12.38 -44.14 -27.81
C THR A 409 13.01 -44.43 -29.18
N GLY A 410 14.28 -44.84 -29.17
CA GLY A 410 15.00 -45.29 -30.37
C GLY A 410 15.87 -44.20 -30.99
N SER A 411 16.52 -44.54 -32.11
CA SER A 411 17.42 -43.64 -32.84
C SER A 411 16.71 -42.48 -33.57
N THR A 412 15.38 -42.57 -33.74
CA THR A 412 14.52 -41.52 -34.29
C THR A 412 13.86 -40.64 -33.22
N ALA A 413 14.05 -40.94 -31.93
CA ALA A 413 13.64 -40.05 -30.86
C ALA A 413 14.65 -38.93 -30.67
N LEU A 414 14.15 -37.70 -30.49
CA LEU A 414 14.96 -36.51 -30.27
C LEU A 414 15.84 -36.68 -29.03
N THR A 415 17.06 -36.15 -29.05
CA THR A 415 18.09 -36.54 -28.06
C THR A 415 17.70 -36.18 -26.63
N GLY A 416 17.09 -35.01 -26.38
CA GLY A 416 16.55 -34.68 -25.06
C GLY A 416 15.37 -35.57 -24.64
N VAL A 417 14.60 -36.13 -25.58
CA VAL A 417 13.51 -37.07 -25.27
C VAL A 417 14.06 -38.40 -24.81
N ARG A 418 15.00 -38.95 -25.58
CA ARG A 418 15.65 -40.24 -25.32
C ARG A 418 16.50 -40.23 -24.05
N GLU A 419 17.22 -39.14 -23.76
CA GLU A 419 18.14 -39.05 -22.63
C GLU A 419 17.49 -38.56 -21.32
N PHE A 420 16.41 -37.76 -21.38
CA PHE A 420 15.85 -37.09 -20.19
C PHE A 420 14.33 -37.29 -20.03
N ILE A 421 13.52 -36.90 -21.02
CA ILE A 421 12.04 -36.87 -20.89
C ILE A 421 11.45 -38.27 -20.71
N THR A 422 11.79 -39.23 -21.57
CA THR A 422 11.28 -40.61 -21.46
C THR A 422 11.84 -41.35 -20.24
N PRO A 423 13.16 -41.35 -19.94
CA PRO A 423 13.69 -42.10 -18.79
C PRO A 423 13.21 -41.61 -17.42
N LEU A 424 12.77 -40.34 -17.31
CA LEU A 424 12.12 -39.79 -16.11
C LEU A 424 10.59 -39.97 -16.09
N GLY A 425 9.98 -40.36 -17.21
CA GLY A 425 8.52 -40.60 -17.31
C GLY A 425 7.69 -39.35 -17.63
N PHE A 426 8.32 -38.30 -18.17
CA PHE A 426 7.65 -37.07 -18.63
C PHE A 426 7.13 -37.16 -20.07
N TYR A 427 7.45 -38.23 -20.82
CA TYR A 427 6.95 -38.37 -22.18
C TYR A 427 5.43 -38.58 -22.20
N THR A 428 4.75 -37.78 -23.02
CA THR A 428 3.32 -37.88 -23.30
C THR A 428 3.08 -38.05 -24.80
N THR A 429 2.01 -38.75 -25.16
CA THR A 429 1.57 -38.86 -26.56
C THR A 429 1.03 -37.53 -27.06
N TYR A 430 1.39 -37.16 -28.28
CA TYR A 430 0.92 -35.94 -28.95
C TYR A 430 -0.59 -35.69 -28.79
N MET A 431 -0.96 -34.43 -28.53
CA MET A 431 -2.33 -33.95 -28.49
C MET A 431 -2.45 -32.70 -29.37
N PHE A 432 -3.54 -32.56 -30.12
CA PHE A 432 -3.87 -31.33 -30.84
C PHE A 432 -4.46 -30.29 -29.86
N ALA A 433 -3.60 -29.78 -28.98
CA ALA A 433 -3.88 -28.76 -27.96
C ALA A 433 -2.69 -27.78 -27.88
N ASP A 434 -2.85 -26.63 -27.23
CA ASP A 434 -1.72 -25.74 -26.98
C ASP A 434 -0.86 -26.24 -25.82
N GLY A 435 -1.50 -26.53 -24.69
CA GLY A 435 -0.94 -27.21 -23.53
C GLY A 435 -2.00 -28.00 -22.77
N GLN A 436 -1.61 -28.52 -21.60
CA GLN A 436 -2.49 -29.16 -20.63
C GLN A 436 -1.86 -29.19 -19.23
N ALA A 437 -2.57 -28.65 -18.25
CA ALA A 437 -2.39 -28.92 -16.83
C ALA A 437 -2.73 -30.39 -16.51
N GLY A 438 -1.71 -31.17 -16.15
CA GLY A 438 -1.80 -32.58 -15.82
C GLY A 438 -1.98 -32.84 -14.32
N THR A 439 -2.04 -34.12 -13.96
CA THR A 439 -2.02 -34.57 -12.56
C THR A 439 -0.68 -34.32 -11.89
N ASP A 440 -0.69 -34.23 -10.56
CA ASP A 440 0.51 -34.06 -9.73
C ASP A 440 1.30 -32.76 -10.01
N ASP A 441 0.64 -31.65 -10.34
CA ASP A 441 1.32 -30.35 -10.53
C ASP A 441 2.42 -30.44 -11.62
N CYS A 442 1.96 -30.77 -12.82
CA CYS A 442 2.74 -30.86 -14.05
C CYS A 442 1.96 -30.19 -15.19
N ILE A 443 2.65 -29.49 -16.10
CA ILE A 443 2.09 -28.88 -17.32
C ILE A 443 2.83 -29.48 -18.51
N ASN A 444 2.11 -29.84 -19.56
CA ASN A 444 2.70 -30.26 -20.84
C ASN A 444 2.29 -29.27 -21.93
N LEU A 445 3.24 -28.76 -22.70
CA LEU A 445 2.97 -27.99 -23.91
C LEU A 445 3.02 -28.93 -25.13
N PHE A 446 2.13 -28.73 -26.10
CA PHE A 446 2.03 -29.57 -27.30
C PHE A 446 2.30 -28.76 -28.57
N LEU A 447 1.34 -27.94 -29.00
CA LEU A 447 1.49 -27.06 -30.17
C LEU A 447 2.20 -25.73 -29.85
N SER A 448 2.17 -25.29 -28.59
CA SER A 448 2.88 -24.10 -28.14
C SER A 448 4.29 -24.43 -27.68
N LYS A 449 5.25 -23.55 -28.03
CA LYS A 449 6.67 -23.70 -27.73
C LYS A 449 7.06 -22.65 -26.69
N SER A 450 7.56 -23.07 -25.52
CA SER A 450 7.64 -22.26 -24.29
C SER A 450 8.36 -20.91 -24.48
N LEU A 451 9.46 -20.89 -25.22
CA LEU A 451 10.26 -19.68 -25.49
C LEU A 451 9.58 -18.66 -26.44
N THR A 452 8.36 -18.95 -26.93
CA THR A 452 7.57 -18.03 -27.77
C THR A 452 6.50 -17.32 -26.95
N ASP A 453 6.00 -16.16 -27.41
CA ASP A 453 4.93 -15.44 -26.71
C ASP A 453 3.67 -16.30 -26.51
N ARG A 454 3.26 -17.10 -27.49
CA ARG A 454 2.16 -18.08 -27.38
C ARG A 454 2.44 -19.19 -26.35
N GLY A 455 3.71 -19.59 -26.22
CA GLY A 455 4.17 -20.47 -25.14
C GLY A 455 3.97 -19.87 -23.75
N GLN A 456 4.16 -18.55 -23.61
CA GLN A 456 3.96 -17.83 -22.36
C GLN A 456 2.48 -17.55 -22.05
N GLU A 457 1.67 -17.26 -23.08
CA GLU A 457 0.20 -17.24 -22.95
C GLU A 457 -0.31 -18.60 -22.43
N THR A 458 0.17 -19.70 -23.03
CA THR A 458 -0.20 -21.07 -22.62
C THR A 458 0.34 -21.42 -21.23
N TYR A 459 1.58 -21.04 -20.90
CA TYR A 459 2.16 -21.25 -19.58
C TYR A 459 1.31 -20.59 -18.48
N THR A 460 0.95 -19.31 -18.64
CA THR A 460 0.13 -18.60 -17.63
C THR A 460 -1.31 -19.12 -17.58
N HIS A 461 -1.85 -19.61 -18.70
CA HIS A 461 -3.15 -20.29 -18.77
C HIS A 461 -3.17 -21.61 -17.98
N GLU A 462 -2.28 -22.55 -18.28
CA GLU A 462 -2.22 -23.85 -17.59
C GLU A 462 -1.79 -23.70 -16.12
N LEU A 463 -0.93 -22.72 -15.82
CA LEU A 463 -0.55 -22.39 -14.45
C LEU A 463 -1.72 -21.80 -13.64
N THR A 464 -2.64 -21.08 -14.28
CA THR A 464 -3.91 -20.66 -13.65
C THR A 464 -4.76 -21.88 -13.26
N HIS A 465 -4.89 -22.88 -14.14
CA HIS A 465 -5.66 -24.10 -13.84
C HIS A 465 -5.14 -24.89 -12.63
N LEU A 466 -3.84 -24.80 -12.33
CA LEU A 466 -3.20 -25.40 -11.16
C LEU A 466 -3.22 -24.51 -9.90
N LEU A 467 -3.21 -23.19 -10.04
CA LEU A 467 -3.04 -22.25 -8.94
C LEU A 467 -4.31 -21.50 -8.52
N ASP A 468 -5.39 -21.47 -9.30
CA ASP A 468 -6.51 -20.58 -9.03
C ASP A 468 -7.20 -20.83 -7.68
N ASN A 469 -7.59 -22.08 -7.40
CA ASN A 469 -8.15 -22.52 -6.12
C ASN A 469 -7.10 -22.59 -4.99
N LYS A 470 -5.81 -22.41 -5.30
CA LYS A 470 -4.72 -22.46 -4.32
C LYS A 470 -4.32 -21.06 -3.85
N VAL A 471 -4.05 -20.16 -4.81
CA VAL A 471 -3.33 -18.89 -4.64
C VAL A 471 -4.13 -17.70 -5.16
N LEU A 472 -4.58 -17.72 -6.42
CA LEU A 472 -5.12 -16.53 -7.09
C LEU A 472 -6.44 -16.10 -6.42
N LEU A 473 -7.35 -17.04 -6.19
CA LEU A 473 -8.61 -16.79 -5.46
C LEU A 473 -8.41 -16.67 -3.94
N ASN A 474 -7.24 -16.24 -3.47
CA ASN A 474 -6.85 -16.13 -2.06
C ASN A 474 -7.03 -17.44 -1.25
N GLY A 475 -7.08 -18.60 -1.91
CA GLY A 475 -7.33 -19.90 -1.30
C GLY A 475 -8.80 -20.27 -1.12
N TYR A 476 -9.74 -19.46 -1.62
CA TYR A 476 -11.13 -19.86 -1.88
C TYR A 476 -11.22 -20.72 -3.15
N GLY A 477 -12.35 -21.42 -3.33
CA GLY A 477 -12.66 -22.18 -4.53
C GLY A 477 -13.21 -21.31 -5.67
N ARG A 478 -13.34 -21.88 -6.87
CA ARG A 478 -14.07 -21.27 -8.00
C ARG A 478 -15.55 -21.06 -7.66
N ARG A 479 -16.13 -19.92 -8.08
CA ARG A 479 -17.58 -19.63 -7.98
C ARG A 479 -18.43 -20.83 -8.39
N SER A 480 -19.45 -21.13 -7.58
CA SER A 480 -20.44 -22.17 -7.86
C SER A 480 -21.05 -22.00 -9.25
N GLY A 481 -21.04 -23.07 -10.04
CA GLY A 481 -21.53 -23.05 -11.42
C GLY A 481 -20.55 -22.49 -12.46
N LYS A 482 -19.28 -22.26 -12.13
CA LYS A 482 -18.22 -21.89 -13.10
C LYS A 482 -17.12 -22.94 -13.24
N GLY A 483 -16.78 -23.24 -14.49
CA GLY A 483 -15.65 -24.08 -14.85
C GLY A 483 -14.31 -23.32 -14.89
N ALA A 484 -13.21 -24.04 -15.09
CA ALA A 484 -11.85 -23.51 -15.04
C ALA A 484 -11.53 -22.47 -16.14
N GLU A 485 -12.11 -22.62 -17.34
CA GLU A 485 -11.89 -21.68 -18.46
C GLU A 485 -12.52 -20.30 -18.24
N ALA A 486 -13.41 -20.17 -17.24
CA ALA A 486 -13.89 -18.89 -16.78
C ALA A 486 -12.83 -18.09 -16.00
N PHE A 487 -11.73 -18.72 -15.56
CA PHE A 487 -10.65 -18.12 -14.78
C PHE A 487 -9.33 -18.01 -15.55
N ALA A 488 -9.00 -19.01 -16.37
CA ALA A 488 -7.80 -18.96 -17.20
C ALA A 488 -7.98 -17.98 -18.38
N ARG A 489 -8.90 -18.26 -19.31
CA ARG A 489 -9.07 -17.47 -20.54
C ARG A 489 -9.63 -16.07 -20.25
N GLY A 490 -8.87 -15.01 -20.48
CA GLY A 490 -9.31 -13.62 -20.34
C GLY A 490 -9.59 -13.13 -18.91
N LEU A 491 -9.00 -13.76 -17.88
CA LEU A 491 -8.85 -13.16 -16.54
C LEU A 491 -7.40 -13.22 -16.05
N PHE A 492 -6.86 -14.43 -15.83
CA PHE A 492 -5.57 -14.63 -15.14
C PHE A 492 -4.44 -15.18 -16.00
N GLU A 493 -4.70 -15.78 -17.17
CA GLU A 493 -3.66 -15.88 -18.20
C GLU A 493 -3.19 -14.46 -18.58
N SER A 494 -1.97 -14.32 -19.07
CA SER A 494 -1.46 -13.04 -19.56
C SER A 494 -1.20 -13.10 -21.06
N ILE A 495 -1.75 -12.12 -21.78
CA ILE A 495 -1.77 -12.07 -23.25
C ILE A 495 -0.93 -10.89 -23.75
N ASN A 496 -0.15 -11.10 -24.82
CA ASN A 496 0.52 -10.00 -25.49
C ASN A 496 -0.42 -9.30 -26.48
N ASN A 497 -1.22 -8.38 -25.94
CA ASN A 497 -2.19 -7.57 -26.69
C ASN A 497 -1.55 -6.66 -27.78
N ASN A 498 -0.22 -6.51 -27.82
CA ASN A 498 0.46 -5.71 -28.84
C ASN A 498 0.75 -6.49 -30.14
N GLY A 499 0.51 -7.81 -30.15
CA GLY A 499 0.74 -8.67 -31.31
C GLY A 499 1.45 -9.98 -30.94
N GLY A 500 1.33 -10.99 -31.79
CA GLY A 500 1.85 -12.35 -31.55
C GLY A 500 0.85 -13.30 -30.87
N SER A 501 -0.17 -12.75 -30.20
CA SER A 501 -1.27 -13.53 -29.61
C SER A 501 -2.14 -14.27 -30.63
N LEU A 502 -2.83 -15.31 -30.16
CA LEU A 502 -3.98 -15.91 -30.86
C LEU A 502 -5.18 -14.94 -30.97
N ILE A 503 -5.29 -13.98 -30.05
CA ILE A 503 -6.38 -13.00 -29.99
C ILE A 503 -6.00 -11.75 -30.78
N ARG A 504 -6.89 -11.34 -31.69
CA ARG A 504 -6.64 -10.28 -32.70
C ARG A 504 -7.32 -8.94 -32.42
N GLU A 505 -8.22 -8.89 -31.44
CA GLU A 505 -8.90 -7.66 -31.02
C GLU A 505 -8.46 -7.30 -29.60
N PRO A 506 -8.29 -6.01 -29.27
CA PRO A 506 -8.10 -5.52 -27.90
C PRO A 506 -9.08 -6.12 -26.89
N ILE A 507 -8.58 -6.73 -25.82
CA ILE A 507 -9.38 -7.29 -24.72
C ILE A 507 -9.06 -6.65 -23.37
N PHE A 508 -9.99 -6.79 -22.42
CA PHE A 508 -9.65 -6.71 -21.00
C PHE A 508 -8.76 -7.89 -20.64
N ASN A 509 -7.50 -7.60 -20.33
CA ASN A 509 -6.55 -8.50 -19.69
C ASN A 509 -5.57 -7.64 -18.88
N LEU A 510 -4.89 -8.25 -17.91
CA LEU A 510 -3.80 -7.61 -17.20
C LEU A 510 -2.47 -8.22 -17.64
N ASN A 511 -1.48 -7.38 -17.85
CA ASN A 511 -0.13 -7.83 -18.15
C ASN A 511 0.54 -8.25 -16.84
N LEU A 512 0.57 -9.56 -16.61
CA LEU A 512 1.12 -10.21 -15.43
C LEU A 512 2.46 -10.91 -15.75
N SER A 513 3.02 -10.79 -16.96
CA SER A 513 4.25 -11.52 -17.34
C SER A 513 5.23 -10.73 -18.23
N TYR A 514 4.77 -9.80 -19.05
CA TYR A 514 5.58 -9.19 -20.13
C TYR A 514 6.13 -7.81 -19.74
N GLU A 515 7.29 -7.46 -20.31
CA GLU A 515 7.75 -6.06 -20.39
C GLU A 515 7.33 -5.49 -21.76
N LEU A 516 6.48 -4.47 -21.77
CA LEU A 516 5.83 -3.96 -22.98
C LEU A 516 6.29 -2.54 -23.36
N GLY A 517 6.17 -2.22 -24.65
CA GLY A 517 6.45 -0.90 -25.19
C GLY A 517 5.39 0.16 -24.85
N ASP A 518 5.53 1.35 -25.43
CA ASP A 518 4.55 2.44 -25.24
C ASP A 518 3.31 2.34 -26.14
N GLU A 519 3.35 1.52 -27.19
CA GLU A 519 2.20 1.25 -28.09
C GLU A 519 1.19 0.23 -27.49
N ARG A 520 1.17 0.07 -26.17
CA ARG A 520 0.36 -0.93 -25.45
C ARG A 520 -1.03 -0.42 -25.07
N ILE A 521 -1.97 -1.35 -24.89
CA ILE A 521 -3.33 -1.11 -24.38
C ILE A 521 -3.56 -1.59 -22.93
N GLN A 522 -2.51 -2.11 -22.29
CA GLN A 522 -2.53 -2.68 -20.94
C GLN A 522 -1.34 -2.13 -20.11
N ASN A 523 -1.16 -2.55 -18.85
CA ASN A 523 -0.04 -2.09 -18.03
C ASN A 523 1.33 -2.53 -18.62
N LYS A 524 2.37 -1.74 -18.38
CA LYS A 524 3.69 -1.89 -19.02
C LYS A 524 4.46 -3.12 -18.55
N SER A 525 4.36 -3.40 -17.25
CA SER A 525 5.08 -4.46 -16.54
C SER A 525 4.24 -4.91 -15.35
N PRO A 526 4.38 -6.16 -14.85
CA PRO A 526 3.77 -6.61 -13.59
C PRO A 526 4.26 -5.79 -12.39
N GLU A 527 5.43 -5.15 -12.48
CA GLU A 527 5.97 -4.22 -11.48
C GLU A 527 5.16 -2.92 -11.35
N ARG A 528 4.14 -2.70 -12.20
CA ARG A 528 3.09 -1.70 -11.96
C ARG A 528 2.29 -2.00 -10.68
N PHE A 529 2.22 -3.28 -10.28
CA PHE A 529 1.41 -3.75 -9.16
C PHE A 529 2.31 -4.26 -8.03
N ASN A 530 2.48 -3.44 -6.99
CA ASN A 530 3.19 -3.81 -5.77
C ASN A 530 2.21 -4.17 -4.64
N THR A 531 0.97 -3.68 -4.75
CA THR A 531 -0.14 -3.81 -3.79
C THR A 531 -1.47 -4.04 -4.50
N GLU A 532 -2.51 -4.46 -3.77
CA GLU A 532 -3.87 -4.48 -4.32
C GLU A 532 -4.35 -3.07 -4.73
N ASP A 533 -3.96 -2.03 -3.98
CA ASP A 533 -4.29 -0.63 -4.23
C ASP A 533 -3.73 -0.14 -5.59
N ASP A 534 -2.52 -0.57 -5.98
CA ASP A 534 -1.96 -0.29 -7.31
C ASP A 534 -2.82 -0.85 -8.44
N MET A 535 -3.28 -2.10 -8.24
CA MET A 535 -4.10 -2.84 -9.19
C MET A 535 -5.51 -2.22 -9.30
N GLN A 536 -6.08 -1.80 -8.17
CA GLN A 536 -7.32 -1.03 -8.12
C GLN A 536 -7.17 0.32 -8.83
N GLN A 537 -6.15 1.11 -8.50
CA GLN A 537 -5.89 2.43 -9.09
C GLN A 537 -5.73 2.34 -10.62
N TYR A 538 -4.94 1.37 -11.09
CA TYR A 538 -4.79 1.11 -12.52
C TYR A 538 -6.12 0.78 -13.19
N MET A 539 -6.90 -0.13 -12.59
CA MET A 539 -8.19 -0.54 -13.14
C MET A 539 -9.23 0.60 -13.08
N GLN A 540 -9.16 1.49 -12.09
CA GLN A 540 -9.96 2.73 -12.04
C GLN A 540 -9.63 3.66 -13.20
N GLY A 541 -8.35 3.93 -13.46
CA GLY A 541 -7.94 4.77 -14.60
C GLY A 541 -8.34 4.17 -15.94
N LEU A 542 -8.20 2.84 -16.10
CA LEU A 542 -8.66 2.12 -17.28
C LEU A 542 -10.19 2.23 -17.44
N MET A 543 -10.96 2.00 -16.39
CA MET A 543 -12.43 2.15 -16.44
C MET A 543 -12.88 3.61 -16.62
N ASP A 544 -12.12 4.59 -16.11
CA ASP A 544 -12.38 6.01 -16.35
C ASP A 544 -12.23 6.36 -17.84
N VAL A 545 -11.27 5.77 -18.55
CA VAL A 545 -11.16 5.86 -20.02
C VAL A 545 -12.31 5.10 -20.71
N ILE A 546 -12.52 3.81 -20.38
CA ILE A 546 -13.49 2.98 -21.11
C ILE A 546 -14.93 3.45 -20.90
N TYR A 547 -15.39 3.74 -19.68
CA TYR A 547 -16.75 4.30 -19.47
C TYR A 547 -16.94 5.63 -20.18
N THR A 548 -15.92 6.48 -20.23
CA THR A 548 -15.98 7.75 -20.98
C THR A 548 -16.16 7.49 -22.47
N LEU A 549 -15.32 6.65 -23.07
CA LEU A 549 -15.37 6.37 -24.51
C LEU A 549 -16.61 5.56 -24.94
N ASP A 550 -17.11 4.67 -24.08
CA ASP A 550 -18.37 3.95 -24.28
C ASP A 550 -19.57 4.91 -24.18
N TYR A 551 -19.54 5.91 -23.29
CA TYR A 551 -20.57 6.96 -23.23
C TYR A 551 -20.55 7.86 -24.48
N VAL A 552 -19.38 8.29 -24.95
CA VAL A 552 -19.27 9.12 -26.17
C VAL A 552 -19.77 8.33 -27.40
N GLU A 553 -19.44 7.03 -27.51
CA GLU A 553 -20.00 6.14 -28.54
C GLU A 553 -21.53 5.99 -28.41
N ALA A 554 -22.04 5.87 -27.18
CA ALA A 554 -23.47 5.82 -26.91
C ALA A 554 -24.18 7.10 -27.39
N GLN A 555 -23.65 8.29 -27.13
CA GLN A 555 -24.23 9.54 -27.65
C GLN A 555 -24.26 9.57 -29.20
N SER A 556 -23.15 9.18 -29.85
CA SER A 556 -23.07 9.08 -31.32
C SER A 556 -24.07 8.06 -31.90
N SER A 557 -24.44 7.04 -31.14
CA SER A 557 -25.31 5.93 -31.57
C SER A 557 -26.79 6.12 -31.20
N LEU A 558 -27.08 6.73 -30.04
CA LEU A 558 -28.42 7.01 -29.54
C LEU A 558 -29.16 8.06 -30.37
N LYS A 559 -28.45 8.93 -31.09
CA LYS A 559 -29.03 9.89 -32.03
C LYS A 559 -29.33 9.34 -33.44
N GLN A 560 -28.92 8.10 -33.74
CA GLN A 560 -29.18 7.47 -35.04
C GLN A 560 -30.65 7.01 -35.15
N THR A 561 -31.08 6.67 -36.37
CA THR A 561 -32.44 6.16 -36.58
C THR A 561 -32.63 4.80 -35.88
N ALA A 562 -33.88 4.43 -35.60
CA ALA A 562 -34.17 3.11 -35.03
C ALA A 562 -33.71 1.96 -35.94
N GLU A 563 -33.73 2.14 -37.26
CA GLU A 563 -33.24 1.16 -38.23
C GLU A 563 -31.73 0.94 -38.07
N ASP A 564 -30.97 2.04 -38.00
CA ASP A 564 -29.51 2.04 -37.81
C ASP A 564 -29.10 1.47 -36.44
N LYS A 565 -29.91 1.70 -35.40
CA LYS A 565 -29.73 1.10 -34.08
C LYS A 565 -29.83 -0.43 -34.10
N THR A 566 -30.62 -1.04 -34.99
CA THR A 566 -30.62 -2.52 -35.21
C THR A 566 -29.38 -3.04 -35.95
N VAL A 567 -28.40 -2.15 -36.23
CA VAL A 567 -27.07 -2.49 -36.75
C VAL A 567 -26.01 -2.18 -35.70
N LEU A 568 -26.12 -1.05 -35.00
CA LEU A 568 -25.19 -0.64 -33.95
C LEU A 568 -25.32 -1.41 -32.63
N TYR A 569 -26.45 -2.07 -32.37
CA TYR A 569 -26.73 -2.72 -31.09
C TYR A 569 -27.28 -4.14 -31.23
N ASN A 570 -26.78 -5.02 -30.36
CA ASN A 570 -27.39 -6.30 -29.99
C ASN A 570 -27.84 -6.23 -28.52
N GLN A 571 -28.61 -7.21 -28.07
CA GLN A 571 -29.03 -7.40 -26.68
C GLN A 571 -28.46 -8.72 -26.16
N ILE A 572 -28.08 -8.73 -24.88
CA ILE A 572 -27.64 -9.91 -24.16
C ILE A 572 -28.73 -10.40 -23.19
N SER A 573 -28.79 -11.71 -22.98
CA SER A 573 -29.76 -12.39 -22.13
C SER A 573 -29.12 -13.63 -21.51
N LEU A 574 -29.58 -14.07 -20.34
CA LEU A 574 -29.13 -15.32 -19.72
C LEU A 574 -30.08 -16.45 -20.12
N THR A 575 -29.55 -17.51 -20.72
CA THR A 575 -30.34 -18.72 -21.03
C THR A 575 -29.86 -19.91 -20.20
N PRO A 576 -30.77 -20.74 -19.63
CA PRO A 576 -30.37 -21.93 -18.89
C PRO A 576 -29.62 -22.94 -19.77
N ASP A 577 -28.54 -23.53 -19.25
CA ASP A 577 -27.82 -24.57 -19.96
C ASP A 577 -28.67 -25.85 -20.09
N ALA A 578 -28.77 -26.38 -21.30
CA ALA A 578 -29.62 -27.52 -21.62
C ALA A 578 -29.12 -28.87 -21.05
N LYS A 579 -27.90 -28.92 -20.50
CA LYS A 579 -27.22 -30.13 -19.99
C LYS A 579 -26.89 -30.01 -18.49
N LYS A 580 -26.66 -28.79 -17.98
CA LYS A 580 -26.18 -28.46 -16.63
C LYS A 580 -27.24 -27.64 -15.84
N PRO A 581 -28.16 -28.26 -15.08
CA PRO A 581 -29.19 -27.53 -14.34
C PRO A 581 -28.61 -26.52 -13.34
N GLY A 582 -29.15 -25.29 -13.34
CA GLY A 582 -28.69 -24.19 -12.47
C GLY A 582 -27.58 -23.31 -13.07
N ILE A 583 -26.96 -23.73 -14.17
CA ILE A 583 -25.99 -22.92 -14.93
C ILE A 583 -26.72 -22.15 -16.04
N VAL A 584 -26.25 -20.95 -16.34
CA VAL A 584 -26.76 -20.09 -17.43
C VAL A 584 -25.62 -19.61 -18.34
N ASN A 585 -25.98 -19.42 -19.61
CA ASN A 585 -25.11 -19.05 -20.71
C ASN A 585 -25.44 -17.62 -21.19
N ASP A 586 -24.45 -16.88 -21.69
CA ASP A 586 -24.67 -15.56 -22.30
C ASP A 586 -25.19 -15.72 -23.73
N THR A 587 -26.41 -15.24 -24.01
CA THR A 587 -27.07 -15.33 -25.32
C THR A 587 -27.25 -13.95 -25.94
N PHE A 588 -26.63 -13.75 -27.11
CA PHE A 588 -26.57 -12.50 -27.86
C PHE A 588 -27.56 -12.53 -29.04
N GLN A 589 -28.43 -11.53 -29.15
CA GLN A 589 -29.46 -11.43 -30.19
C GLN A 589 -29.55 -10.01 -30.76
N SER A 590 -29.96 -9.85 -32.01
CA SER A 590 -30.22 -8.51 -32.56
C SER A 590 -31.50 -7.90 -32.01
N ILE A 591 -31.46 -6.60 -31.69
CA ILE A 591 -32.61 -5.92 -31.06
C ILE A 591 -33.80 -5.76 -32.02
N SER A 592 -35.01 -5.77 -31.46
CA SER A 592 -36.20 -5.41 -32.20
C SER A 592 -36.21 -3.90 -32.52
N LYS A 593 -36.99 -3.51 -33.54
CA LYS A 593 -37.18 -2.10 -33.87
C LYS A 593 -37.88 -1.32 -32.75
N GLU A 594 -38.81 -1.95 -32.04
CA GLU A 594 -39.47 -1.37 -30.86
C GLU A 594 -38.48 -1.10 -29.72
N THR A 595 -37.58 -2.05 -29.45
CA THR A 595 -36.47 -1.85 -28.51
C THR A 595 -35.62 -0.67 -28.96
N ALA A 596 -35.18 -0.64 -30.24
CA ALA A 596 -34.36 0.43 -30.81
C ALA A 596 -35.01 1.83 -30.78
N GLU A 597 -36.33 1.91 -31.01
CA GLU A 597 -37.12 3.14 -30.87
C GLU A 597 -37.15 3.63 -29.42
N SER A 598 -37.15 2.71 -28.45
CA SER A 598 -37.15 3.01 -27.01
C SER A 598 -35.79 3.44 -26.44
N LEU A 599 -34.66 3.25 -27.14
CA LEU A 599 -33.33 3.62 -26.64
C LEU A 599 -33.08 5.13 -26.80
N LYS A 600 -33.09 5.90 -25.70
CA LYS A 600 -32.85 7.36 -25.69
C LYS A 600 -31.62 7.78 -24.89
N THR A 601 -31.28 7.04 -23.83
CA THR A 601 -30.28 7.39 -22.81
C THR A 601 -29.24 6.28 -22.62
N ILE A 602 -28.19 6.55 -21.84
CA ILE A 602 -27.23 5.50 -21.41
C ILE A 602 -27.91 4.49 -20.47
N ASP A 603 -28.80 4.96 -19.58
CA ASP A 603 -29.65 4.13 -18.72
C ASP A 603 -30.52 3.14 -19.51
N ASP A 604 -31.11 3.56 -20.64
CA ASP A 604 -31.85 2.65 -21.53
C ASP A 604 -30.97 1.50 -22.04
N LEU A 605 -29.68 1.75 -22.29
CA LEU A 605 -28.75 0.73 -22.76
C LEU A 605 -28.40 -0.26 -21.65
N ILE A 606 -28.36 0.20 -20.39
CA ILE A 606 -28.13 -0.64 -19.21
C ILE A 606 -29.38 -1.47 -18.91
N ASP A 607 -30.55 -0.83 -18.72
CA ASP A 607 -31.81 -1.45 -18.31
C ASP A 607 -32.36 -2.46 -19.33
N LYS A 608 -32.06 -2.27 -20.62
CA LYS A 608 -32.49 -3.17 -21.70
C LYS A 608 -31.38 -4.13 -22.12
N ASN A 609 -30.31 -4.27 -21.33
CA ASN A 609 -29.22 -5.23 -21.53
C ASN A 609 -28.58 -5.13 -22.92
N ILE A 610 -28.24 -3.92 -23.33
CA ILE A 610 -27.69 -3.64 -24.66
C ILE A 610 -26.17 -3.84 -24.68
N VAL A 611 -25.67 -4.31 -25.81
CA VAL A 611 -24.24 -4.42 -26.13
C VAL A 611 -23.99 -3.88 -27.55
N SER A 612 -22.74 -3.54 -27.87
CA SER A 612 -22.38 -3.14 -29.23
C SER A 612 -22.68 -4.27 -30.23
N GLY A 613 -23.29 -3.93 -31.37
CA GLY A 613 -23.50 -4.85 -32.50
C GLY A 613 -22.19 -5.34 -33.14
N ARG A 614 -21.06 -4.70 -32.81
CA ARG A 614 -19.71 -5.14 -33.17
C ARG A 614 -19.12 -6.20 -32.22
N LEU A 615 -19.73 -6.45 -31.06
CA LEU A 615 -19.20 -7.39 -30.06
C LEU A 615 -19.20 -8.81 -30.63
N ALA A 616 -18.04 -9.29 -31.08
CA ALA A 616 -17.83 -10.67 -31.50
C ALA A 616 -17.38 -11.51 -30.30
N PHE A 617 -18.26 -12.35 -29.78
CA PHE A 617 -17.94 -13.16 -28.59
C PHE A 617 -17.16 -14.44 -28.93
N GLN A 618 -17.31 -14.96 -30.15
CA GLN A 618 -16.62 -16.17 -30.60
C GLN A 618 -16.17 -16.04 -32.06
N GLY A 619 -14.91 -15.68 -32.27
CA GLY A 619 -14.29 -15.52 -33.59
C GLY A 619 -14.88 -14.35 -34.38
N ILE A 620 -16.00 -14.59 -35.08
CA ILE A 620 -16.74 -13.58 -35.85
C ILE A 620 -18.24 -13.51 -35.47
N LEU A 621 -18.68 -14.29 -34.48
CA LEU A 621 -20.08 -14.37 -34.09
C LEU A 621 -20.45 -13.21 -33.16
N THR A 622 -21.32 -12.31 -33.62
CA THR A 622 -21.90 -11.23 -32.80
C THR A 622 -23.30 -11.56 -32.26
N THR A 623 -23.90 -12.67 -32.70
CA THR A 623 -25.13 -13.25 -32.17
C THR A 623 -24.99 -14.77 -32.05
N GLY A 624 -25.72 -15.38 -31.10
CA GLY A 624 -25.56 -16.78 -30.73
C GLY A 624 -25.59 -16.98 -29.22
N THR A 625 -24.93 -18.02 -28.71
CA THR A 625 -24.80 -18.30 -27.27
C THR A 625 -23.40 -18.75 -26.94
N ALA A 626 -22.85 -18.21 -25.85
CA ALA A 626 -21.59 -18.61 -25.27
C ALA A 626 -21.81 -19.73 -24.23
N GLU A 627 -21.38 -20.96 -24.52
CA GLU A 627 -21.58 -22.13 -23.63
C GLU A 627 -20.62 -22.08 -22.42
N ASP A 628 -21.13 -22.32 -21.20
CA ASP A 628 -20.36 -22.36 -19.94
C ASP A 628 -19.07 -23.20 -20.01
N ASN A 629 -17.98 -22.61 -19.48
CA ASN A 629 -16.60 -23.07 -19.59
C ASN A 629 -16.08 -22.99 -21.04
N GLY A 630 -16.28 -21.81 -21.66
CA GLY A 630 -15.81 -21.52 -23.01
C GLY A 630 -14.62 -20.55 -23.04
N TYR A 631 -13.83 -20.62 -24.12
CA TYR A 631 -12.64 -19.79 -24.35
C TYR A 631 -12.99 -18.33 -24.75
N TYR A 632 -13.84 -17.67 -23.95
CA TYR A 632 -14.36 -16.34 -24.21
C TYR A 632 -13.58 -15.26 -23.47
N VAL A 633 -13.45 -14.10 -24.12
CA VAL A 633 -12.74 -12.91 -23.65
C VAL A 633 -13.65 -11.68 -23.72
N VAL A 634 -13.38 -10.67 -22.90
CA VAL A 634 -14.16 -9.42 -22.89
C VAL A 634 -13.45 -8.40 -23.79
N PRO A 635 -14.03 -7.94 -24.91
CA PRO A 635 -13.38 -6.96 -25.77
C PRO A 635 -13.32 -5.59 -25.11
N LEU A 636 -12.20 -4.88 -25.31
CA LEU A 636 -11.90 -3.62 -24.63
C LEU A 636 -12.68 -2.44 -25.20
N PHE A 637 -12.89 -2.41 -26.52
CA PHE A 637 -13.44 -1.27 -27.27
C PHE A 637 -14.86 -1.48 -27.83
N ASN A 638 -15.46 -2.65 -27.59
CA ASN A 638 -16.83 -2.99 -28.00
C ASN A 638 -17.77 -3.01 -26.77
N PRO A 639 -18.54 -1.94 -26.50
CA PRO A 639 -19.25 -1.74 -25.25
C PRO A 639 -20.17 -2.90 -24.80
N ILE A 640 -20.14 -3.19 -23.50
CA ILE A 640 -21.14 -3.98 -22.78
C ILE A 640 -21.84 -3.03 -21.80
N TYR A 641 -22.95 -2.43 -22.21
CA TYR A 641 -23.74 -1.52 -21.35
C TYR A 641 -24.55 -2.30 -20.32
N ALA A 642 -25.00 -3.51 -20.67
CA ALA A 642 -25.72 -4.43 -19.78
C ALA A 642 -25.05 -4.60 -18.40
N ALA A 643 -25.88 -4.70 -17.37
CA ALA A 643 -25.50 -5.03 -15.99
C ALA A 643 -26.14 -6.37 -15.59
N MET A 644 -25.73 -7.45 -16.25
CA MET A 644 -26.33 -8.77 -16.02
C MET A 644 -26.01 -9.29 -14.61
N GLN A 645 -27.01 -9.85 -13.95
CA GLN A 645 -26.96 -10.36 -12.59
C GLN A 645 -27.87 -11.60 -12.45
N ASN A 646 -27.43 -12.65 -11.76
CA ASN A 646 -28.22 -13.87 -11.52
C ASN A 646 -28.31 -14.18 -10.01
N ASN A 647 -29.33 -13.66 -9.34
CA ASN A 647 -29.62 -13.91 -7.92
C ASN A 647 -29.82 -15.39 -7.52
N SER A 648 -29.81 -16.33 -8.46
CA SER A 648 -29.93 -17.78 -8.19
C SER A 648 -28.65 -18.58 -8.45
N GLY A 649 -27.58 -17.94 -8.94
CA GLY A 649 -26.30 -18.58 -9.25
C GLY A 649 -25.25 -17.55 -9.67
N ALA A 650 -24.62 -17.77 -10.82
CA ALA A 650 -23.78 -16.79 -11.50
C ALA A 650 -24.31 -16.49 -12.91
N VAL A 651 -23.93 -15.36 -13.49
CA VAL A 651 -24.19 -15.02 -14.91
C VAL A 651 -23.34 -15.83 -15.89
N GLY A 652 -23.45 -15.59 -17.21
CA GLY A 652 -22.65 -16.26 -18.25
C GLY A 652 -21.16 -15.87 -18.24
N ASP A 653 -20.32 -16.54 -19.02
CA ASP A 653 -18.85 -16.41 -18.91
C ASP A 653 -18.30 -15.03 -19.29
N ILE A 654 -18.97 -14.28 -20.17
CA ILE A 654 -18.48 -12.97 -20.65
C ILE A 654 -18.97 -11.87 -19.71
N THR A 655 -20.22 -11.96 -19.27
CA THR A 655 -20.78 -11.06 -18.25
C THR A 655 -20.09 -11.26 -16.90
N PHE A 656 -19.77 -12.49 -16.51
CA PHE A 656 -19.00 -12.80 -15.30
C PHE A 656 -17.64 -12.09 -15.30
N LYS A 657 -16.89 -12.20 -16.41
CA LYS A 657 -15.58 -11.56 -16.57
C LYS A 657 -15.68 -10.02 -16.61
N ARG A 658 -16.67 -9.47 -17.32
CA ARG A 658 -16.88 -8.00 -17.38
C ARG A 658 -17.27 -7.43 -16.01
N ASN A 659 -18.17 -8.09 -15.27
CA ASN A 659 -18.54 -7.71 -13.92
C ASN A 659 -17.32 -7.76 -12.98
N ALA A 660 -16.49 -8.80 -13.09
CA ALA A 660 -15.27 -8.93 -12.29
C ALA A 660 -14.29 -7.76 -12.50
N TYR A 661 -14.09 -7.28 -13.74
CA TYR A 661 -13.27 -6.09 -14.02
C TYR A 661 -13.91 -4.78 -13.54
N GLU A 662 -15.24 -4.63 -13.62
CA GLU A 662 -15.95 -3.45 -13.10
C GLU A 662 -15.89 -3.39 -11.55
N LEU A 663 -15.91 -4.54 -10.88
CA LEU A 663 -15.74 -4.65 -9.42
C LEU A 663 -14.27 -4.50 -8.98
N LEU A 664 -13.30 -5.00 -9.76
CA LEU A 664 -11.86 -4.77 -9.53
C LEU A 664 -11.54 -3.26 -9.49
N ALA A 665 -12.12 -2.48 -10.41
CA ALA A 665 -11.97 -1.04 -10.42
C ALA A 665 -12.51 -0.40 -9.13
N GLN A 666 -13.77 -0.66 -8.77
CA GLN A 666 -14.36 0.09 -7.66
C GLN A 666 -13.92 -0.41 -6.28
N TYR A 667 -13.68 -1.72 -6.09
CA TYR A 667 -13.50 -2.35 -4.77
C TYR A 667 -12.21 -3.18 -4.61
N GLY A 668 -11.31 -3.16 -5.60
CA GLY A 668 -9.99 -3.79 -5.50
C GLY A 668 -9.99 -5.30 -5.74
N TYR A 669 -8.82 -5.94 -5.54
CA TYR A 669 -8.61 -7.33 -5.97
C TYR A 669 -9.35 -8.32 -5.08
N SER A 670 -9.00 -8.38 -3.79
CA SER A 670 -9.61 -9.32 -2.86
C SER A 670 -11.09 -9.03 -2.62
N ASP A 671 -11.38 -7.78 -2.27
CA ASP A 671 -12.66 -7.41 -1.66
C ASP A 671 -13.70 -7.02 -2.75
N GLY A 672 -13.25 -6.81 -3.99
CA GLY A 672 -14.08 -6.68 -5.19
C GLY A 672 -14.05 -7.92 -6.09
N MET A 673 -12.94 -8.15 -6.79
CA MET A 673 -12.85 -9.20 -7.82
C MET A 673 -12.96 -10.62 -7.23
N VAL A 674 -12.08 -11.01 -6.30
CA VAL A 674 -12.04 -12.36 -5.71
C VAL A 674 -13.33 -12.67 -4.94
N ALA A 675 -13.84 -11.71 -4.17
CA ALA A 675 -15.14 -11.83 -3.50
C ALA A 675 -16.29 -12.17 -4.46
N TYR A 676 -16.27 -11.65 -5.69
CA TYR A 676 -17.29 -11.96 -6.70
C TYR A 676 -17.06 -13.29 -7.43
N ILE A 677 -15.82 -13.60 -7.82
CA ILE A 677 -15.51 -14.76 -8.69
C ILE A 677 -15.18 -16.06 -7.93
N SER A 678 -15.06 -16.03 -6.60
CA SER A 678 -14.81 -17.21 -5.77
C SER A 678 -16.09 -17.84 -5.18
N ASP A 679 -15.93 -18.94 -4.45
CA ASP A 679 -16.98 -19.57 -3.65
C ASP A 679 -17.21 -18.91 -2.27
N GLN A 680 -16.54 -17.78 -1.97
CA GLN A 680 -16.77 -16.97 -0.76
C GLN A 680 -18.25 -16.60 -0.57
N TYR A 681 -18.99 -16.42 -1.69
CA TYR A 681 -20.45 -16.29 -1.72
C TYR A 681 -21.05 -17.23 -2.77
N PRO A 682 -22.24 -17.82 -2.52
CA PRO A 682 -22.78 -18.89 -3.36
C PRO A 682 -23.48 -18.39 -4.64
N ASN A 683 -24.04 -17.18 -4.66
CA ASN A 683 -24.63 -16.57 -5.85
C ASN A 683 -24.41 -15.05 -5.92
N ASP A 684 -24.87 -14.42 -7.01
CA ASP A 684 -24.68 -13.00 -7.27
C ASP A 684 -25.44 -12.10 -6.26
N GLU A 685 -26.54 -12.55 -5.65
CA GLU A 685 -27.30 -11.75 -4.69
C GLU A 685 -26.53 -11.53 -3.38
N GLU A 686 -25.91 -12.56 -2.78
CA GLU A 686 -25.10 -12.32 -1.57
C GLU A 686 -23.76 -11.67 -1.91
N ALA A 687 -23.13 -12.05 -3.03
CA ALA A 687 -21.86 -11.44 -3.46
C ALA A 687 -22.00 -9.93 -3.65
N LEU A 688 -22.98 -9.49 -4.46
CA LEU A 688 -23.16 -8.06 -4.74
C LEU A 688 -23.67 -7.29 -3.52
N LYS A 689 -24.43 -7.91 -2.61
CA LYS A 689 -24.81 -7.27 -1.33
C LYS A 689 -23.64 -7.14 -0.34
N ALA A 690 -22.62 -7.99 -0.44
CA ALA A 690 -21.43 -7.92 0.40
C ALA A 690 -20.36 -6.96 -0.14
N ILE A 691 -20.30 -6.79 -1.47
CA ILE A 691 -19.29 -5.99 -2.17
C ILE A 691 -19.75 -4.55 -2.43
N LEU A 692 -20.99 -4.36 -2.89
CA LEU A 692 -21.47 -3.04 -3.31
C LEU A 692 -21.85 -2.15 -2.12
N ASP A 693 -21.61 -0.84 -2.24
CA ASP A 693 -22.09 0.16 -1.25
C ASP A 693 -23.57 -0.06 -0.90
N ALA A 694 -23.92 0.17 0.37
CA ALA A 694 -25.30 0.01 0.87
C ALA A 694 -26.36 0.83 0.10
N LYS A 695 -25.97 1.89 -0.62
CA LYS A 695 -26.86 2.65 -1.52
C LYS A 695 -27.38 1.84 -2.72
N TYR A 696 -26.66 0.80 -3.16
CA TYR A 696 -27.06 -0.06 -4.26
C TYR A 696 -27.82 -1.31 -3.79
N ASN A 697 -27.68 -1.74 -2.53
CA ASN A 697 -28.36 -2.90 -1.95
C ASN A 697 -28.20 -4.21 -2.79
N GLY A 698 -27.06 -4.37 -3.46
CA GLY A 698 -26.78 -5.51 -4.34
C GLY A 698 -27.34 -5.39 -5.76
N ASP A 699 -27.81 -4.23 -6.20
CA ASP A 699 -28.26 -3.95 -7.59
C ASP A 699 -27.06 -3.51 -8.46
N LEU A 700 -26.65 -4.39 -9.39
CA LEU A 700 -25.55 -4.10 -10.32
C LEU A 700 -25.92 -3.04 -11.38
N ALA A 701 -27.20 -2.91 -11.75
CA ALA A 701 -27.64 -1.93 -12.73
C ALA A 701 -27.63 -0.51 -12.13
N ALA A 702 -28.08 -0.36 -10.88
CA ALA A 702 -27.94 0.88 -10.12
C ALA A 702 -26.46 1.27 -9.95
N PHE A 703 -25.59 0.31 -9.63
CA PHE A 703 -24.14 0.50 -9.59
C PHE A 703 -23.59 0.99 -10.93
N LYS A 704 -23.90 0.30 -12.03
CA LYS A 704 -23.35 0.63 -13.37
C LYS A 704 -23.81 1.99 -13.89
N LYS A 705 -25.04 2.40 -13.57
CA LYS A 705 -25.55 3.76 -13.85
C LYS A 705 -24.75 4.83 -13.13
N ASP A 706 -24.52 4.66 -11.82
CA ASP A 706 -23.72 5.61 -11.04
C ASP A 706 -22.25 5.62 -11.51
N MET A 707 -21.71 4.46 -11.91
CA MET A 707 -20.38 4.38 -12.52
C MET A 707 -20.28 5.22 -13.80
N PHE A 708 -21.27 5.20 -14.70
CA PHE A 708 -21.32 6.11 -15.84
C PHE A 708 -21.50 7.58 -15.40
N ALA A 709 -22.44 7.88 -14.50
CA ALA A 709 -22.74 9.25 -14.04
C ALA A 709 -21.51 9.96 -13.44
N ILE A 710 -20.69 9.24 -12.66
CA ILE A 710 -19.44 9.73 -12.09
C ILE A 710 -18.41 10.14 -13.16
N ARG A 711 -18.39 9.51 -14.34
CA ARG A 711 -17.51 9.92 -15.46
C ARG A 711 -18.15 11.04 -16.30
N ILE A 712 -19.46 10.96 -16.54
CA ILE A 712 -20.23 12.00 -17.25
C ILE A 712 -20.09 13.37 -16.56
N SER A 713 -20.12 13.42 -15.22
CA SER A 713 -19.92 14.65 -14.45
C SER A 713 -18.50 15.26 -14.55
N LYS A 714 -17.52 14.52 -15.10
CA LYS A 714 -16.11 14.94 -15.22
C LYS A 714 -15.68 15.24 -16.66
N LEU A 715 -16.56 15.13 -17.66
CA LEU A 715 -16.20 15.26 -19.09
C LEU A 715 -15.51 16.59 -19.45
N SER A 716 -15.97 17.71 -18.87
CA SER A 716 -15.32 19.03 -19.02
C SER A 716 -13.91 19.11 -18.40
N LYS A 717 -13.61 18.21 -17.45
CA LYS A 717 -12.31 18.10 -16.78
C LYS A 717 -11.34 17.17 -17.49
N LEU A 718 -11.68 16.51 -18.60
CA LEU A 718 -10.72 15.65 -19.32
C LEU A 718 -9.43 16.42 -19.65
N LYS A 719 -8.27 15.79 -19.43
CA LYS A 719 -6.98 16.30 -19.90
C LYS A 719 -6.95 16.23 -21.43
N GLN A 720 -6.43 17.29 -22.05
CA GLN A 720 -6.17 17.34 -23.48
C GLN A 720 -5.25 16.17 -23.88
N THR A 721 -5.42 15.69 -25.11
CA THR A 721 -4.54 14.70 -25.74
C THR A 721 -4.08 15.21 -27.10
N ASP A 722 -3.11 14.52 -27.70
CA ASP A 722 -2.70 14.79 -29.09
C ASP A 722 -3.81 14.37 -30.09
N VAL A 723 -4.79 13.57 -29.63
CA VAL A 723 -5.94 13.09 -30.41
C VAL A 723 -7.14 14.04 -30.32
N PHE A 724 -7.30 14.81 -29.24
CA PHE A 724 -8.37 15.80 -29.06
C PHE A 724 -8.05 16.85 -27.98
N ALA A 725 -8.46 18.10 -28.22
CA ALA A 725 -8.32 19.21 -27.28
C ALA A 725 -9.27 19.11 -26.08
N ASP A 726 -10.54 18.78 -26.33
CA ASP A 726 -11.60 18.72 -25.31
C ASP A 726 -12.70 17.68 -25.64
N TYR A 727 -13.72 17.62 -24.78
CA TYR A 727 -14.87 16.73 -24.92
C TYR A 727 -15.70 16.98 -26.20
N GLN A 728 -15.81 18.21 -26.69
CA GLN A 728 -16.55 18.49 -27.92
C GLN A 728 -15.82 17.90 -29.11
N GLU A 729 -14.51 18.13 -29.24
CA GLU A 729 -13.72 17.57 -30.34
C GLU A 729 -13.68 16.02 -30.28
N LEU A 730 -13.63 15.44 -29.08
CA LEU A 730 -13.77 13.99 -28.86
C LEU A 730 -15.13 13.47 -29.37
N GLN A 731 -16.23 14.16 -29.05
CA GLN A 731 -17.57 13.78 -29.48
C GLN A 731 -17.74 13.88 -31.00
N GLU A 732 -17.18 14.92 -31.63
CA GLU A 732 -17.18 15.10 -33.09
C GLU A 732 -16.36 14.01 -33.82
N LYS A 733 -15.23 13.60 -33.25
CA LYS A 733 -14.41 12.49 -33.79
C LYS A 733 -15.12 11.14 -33.64
N MET A 734 -15.75 10.88 -32.50
CA MET A 734 -16.54 9.67 -32.30
C MET A 734 -17.78 9.62 -33.21
N ASP A 735 -18.45 10.75 -33.44
CA ASP A 735 -19.58 10.84 -34.39
C ASP A 735 -19.17 10.44 -35.80
N LYS A 736 -18.01 10.92 -36.25
CA LYS A 736 -17.42 10.56 -37.54
C LYS A 736 -17.07 9.07 -37.59
N ALA A 737 -16.45 8.54 -36.54
CA ALA A 737 -16.06 7.13 -36.44
C ALA A 737 -17.28 6.19 -36.47
N VAL A 738 -18.27 6.42 -35.60
CA VAL A 738 -19.53 5.66 -35.54
C VAL A 738 -20.27 5.73 -36.87
N LYS A 739 -20.27 6.87 -37.56
CA LYS A 739 -20.86 6.97 -38.90
C LYS A 739 -20.12 6.13 -39.93
N THR A 740 -18.78 6.17 -39.95
CA THR A 740 -17.95 5.39 -40.88
C THR A 740 -18.14 3.88 -40.68
N ASP A 741 -18.19 3.43 -39.43
CA ASP A 741 -18.44 2.05 -39.07
C ASP A 741 -19.88 1.63 -39.41
N LEU A 742 -20.89 2.44 -39.08
CA LEU A 742 -22.30 2.20 -39.44
C LEU A 742 -22.51 2.05 -40.96
N ASP A 743 -21.96 2.98 -41.76
CA ASP A 743 -22.06 2.93 -43.22
C ASP A 743 -21.30 1.74 -43.83
N THR A 744 -20.46 1.05 -43.06
CA THR A 744 -19.75 -0.18 -43.46
C THR A 744 -20.48 -1.43 -42.97
N MET A 745 -20.91 -1.48 -41.71
CA MET A 745 -21.77 -2.53 -41.15
C MET A 745 -23.07 -2.68 -41.96
N LYS A 746 -23.67 -1.59 -42.43
CA LYS A 746 -24.86 -1.63 -43.30
C LYS A 746 -24.60 -2.30 -44.65
N LYS A 747 -23.44 -2.04 -45.28
CA LYS A 747 -23.01 -2.75 -46.50
C LYS A 747 -22.78 -4.22 -46.21
N ASN A 748 -22.09 -4.55 -45.11
CA ASN A 748 -21.83 -5.94 -44.72
C ASN A 748 -23.14 -6.72 -44.51
N LYS A 749 -24.10 -6.14 -43.77
CA LYS A 749 -25.46 -6.67 -43.56
C LYS A 749 -26.23 -6.83 -44.89
N GLN A 750 -26.11 -5.88 -45.82
CA GLN A 750 -26.74 -5.93 -47.15
C GLN A 750 -26.16 -7.05 -48.04
N TYR A 751 -24.84 -7.27 -48.01
CA TYR A 751 -24.16 -8.24 -48.86
C TYR A 751 -23.93 -9.61 -48.20
N ASN A 752 -24.47 -9.84 -46.99
CA ASN A 752 -24.26 -11.04 -46.18
C ASN A 752 -22.76 -11.35 -45.96
N ILE A 753 -21.99 -10.30 -45.67
CA ILE A 753 -20.59 -10.35 -45.25
C ILE A 753 -20.55 -10.30 -43.72
N ASN A 754 -19.48 -10.81 -43.09
CA ASN A 754 -19.22 -10.62 -41.66
C ASN A 754 -19.43 -9.14 -41.27
N ILE A 755 -20.28 -8.88 -40.28
CA ILE A 755 -20.68 -7.52 -39.90
C ILE A 755 -19.49 -6.63 -39.55
N ASN A 756 -18.44 -7.19 -38.93
CA ASN A 756 -17.22 -6.48 -38.52
C ASN A 756 -16.17 -6.31 -39.64
N GLN A 757 -16.38 -6.86 -40.84
CA GLN A 757 -15.35 -6.84 -41.87
C GLN A 757 -15.07 -5.41 -42.36
N GLY A 758 -13.88 -4.88 -42.06
CA GLY A 758 -13.50 -3.50 -42.38
C GLY A 758 -14.15 -2.45 -41.47
N VAL A 759 -14.70 -2.85 -40.33
CA VAL A 759 -15.33 -1.97 -39.33
C VAL A 759 -14.34 -1.80 -38.19
N ASN A 760 -13.70 -0.62 -38.13
CA ASN A 760 -12.60 -0.37 -37.19
C ASN A 760 -12.42 1.10 -36.80
N ALA A 761 -13.21 2.04 -37.32
CA ALA A 761 -12.99 3.47 -37.09
C ALA A 761 -13.16 3.85 -35.61
N VAL A 762 -14.15 3.26 -34.92
CA VAL A 762 -14.37 3.45 -33.48
C VAL A 762 -13.27 2.80 -32.66
N SER A 763 -12.86 1.56 -33.00
CA SER A 763 -11.81 0.86 -32.26
C SER A 763 -10.45 1.54 -32.39
N THR A 764 -10.09 2.05 -33.57
CA THR A 764 -8.84 2.79 -33.78
C THR A 764 -8.82 4.07 -32.95
N LEU A 765 -9.90 4.87 -32.97
CA LEU A 765 -10.00 6.09 -32.17
C LEU A 765 -9.90 5.80 -30.65
N LYS A 766 -10.57 4.75 -30.16
CA LYS A 766 -10.45 4.35 -28.74
C LYS A 766 -9.05 3.84 -28.40
N ASN A 767 -8.39 3.14 -29.31
CA ASN A 767 -7.03 2.61 -29.14
C ASN A 767 -6.00 3.74 -29.00
N GLU A 768 -6.01 4.71 -29.92
CA GLU A 768 -5.11 5.88 -29.90
C GLU A 768 -5.24 6.66 -28.57
N ILE A 769 -6.47 6.88 -28.11
CA ILE A 769 -6.76 7.59 -26.85
C ILE A 769 -6.29 6.79 -25.63
N LEU A 770 -6.50 5.46 -25.60
CA LEU A 770 -6.05 4.64 -24.49
C LEU A 770 -4.52 4.55 -24.41
N GLN A 771 -3.83 4.33 -25.54
CA GLN A 771 -2.37 4.37 -25.63
C GLN A 771 -1.83 5.71 -25.12
N TYR A 772 -2.45 6.83 -25.53
CA TYR A 772 -2.08 8.16 -25.07
C TYR A 772 -2.21 8.32 -23.55
N TYR A 773 -3.33 7.89 -22.96
CA TYR A 773 -3.53 8.01 -21.52
C TYR A 773 -2.63 7.06 -20.72
N LEU A 774 -2.42 5.82 -21.15
CA LEU A 774 -1.47 4.89 -20.50
C LEU A 774 -0.04 5.47 -20.46
N LYS A 775 0.37 6.18 -21.51
CA LYS A 775 1.67 6.85 -21.58
C LYS A 775 1.71 8.14 -20.74
N SER A 776 0.75 9.03 -20.90
CA SER A 776 0.75 10.36 -20.27
C SER A 776 0.42 10.34 -18.77
N THR A 777 -0.17 9.26 -18.25
CA THR A 777 -0.49 9.10 -16.82
C THR A 777 0.46 8.17 -16.05
N ASP A 778 1.46 7.58 -16.74
CA ASP A 778 2.35 6.53 -16.25
C ASP A 778 1.59 5.32 -15.66
N ASP A 779 0.87 4.60 -16.55
CA ASP A 779 -0.07 3.51 -16.18
C ASP A 779 -1.06 3.94 -15.08
N PHE A 780 -1.76 5.05 -15.30
CA PHE A 780 -2.80 5.57 -14.42
C PHE A 780 -2.39 5.83 -12.96
N LYS A 781 -1.09 6.07 -12.69
CA LYS A 781 -0.65 6.64 -11.39
C LYS A 781 -1.19 8.05 -11.17
N THR A 782 -1.60 8.73 -12.25
CA THR A 782 -2.31 10.01 -12.21
C THR A 782 -3.63 9.94 -12.98
N SER A 783 -4.58 10.81 -12.62
CA SER A 783 -5.91 10.88 -13.23
C SER A 783 -5.88 11.35 -14.69
N ILE A 784 -6.77 10.81 -15.54
CA ILE A 784 -7.04 11.35 -16.89
C ILE A 784 -7.80 12.70 -16.86
N TYR A 785 -8.36 13.06 -15.71
CA TYR A 785 -8.99 14.35 -15.48
C TYR A 785 -7.98 15.34 -14.89
N LYS A 786 -8.16 16.62 -15.25
CA LYS A 786 -7.52 17.78 -14.64
C LYS A 786 -7.84 17.79 -13.13
N ASP A 787 -6.84 18.15 -12.34
CA ASP A 787 -6.97 18.25 -10.89
C ASP A 787 -7.99 19.33 -10.52
N ILE A 788 -8.79 19.08 -9.49
CA ILE A 788 -9.82 20.01 -9.05
C ILE A 788 -9.14 21.24 -8.43
N VAL A 789 -9.38 22.42 -8.97
CA VAL A 789 -8.93 23.68 -8.39
C VAL A 789 -9.76 23.94 -7.14
N ILE A 790 -9.23 23.52 -5.99
CA ILE A 790 -9.80 23.86 -4.69
C ILE A 790 -9.57 25.35 -4.45
N GLY A 791 -10.66 26.09 -4.28
CA GLY A 791 -10.63 27.50 -3.92
C GLY A 791 -11.56 27.79 -2.76
N GLU A 792 -11.74 29.09 -2.49
CA GLU A 792 -12.74 29.57 -1.54
C GLU A 792 -13.57 30.69 -2.16
N LYS A 793 -14.89 30.64 -1.98
CA LYS A 793 -15.76 31.80 -2.20
C LYS A 793 -16.01 32.46 -0.84
N LYS A 794 -15.59 33.71 -0.70
CA LYS A 794 -15.88 34.55 0.47
C LYS A 794 -17.01 35.52 0.15
N GLU A 795 -18.04 35.52 0.99
CA GLU A 795 -19.10 36.53 1.01
C GLU A 795 -19.04 37.23 2.37
N VAL A 796 -19.15 38.55 2.38
CA VAL A 796 -19.16 39.37 3.60
C VAL A 796 -20.43 40.19 3.58
N THR A 797 -21.22 40.09 4.64
CA THR A 797 -22.42 40.89 4.85
C THR A 797 -22.26 41.64 6.17
N GLU A 798 -22.41 42.96 6.15
CA GLU A 798 -22.44 43.77 7.37
C GLU A 798 -23.89 44.09 7.71
N ASN A 799 -24.40 43.50 8.80
CA ASN A 799 -25.76 43.71 9.28
C ASN A 799 -25.74 44.82 10.33
N ILE A 800 -26.67 45.77 10.20
CA ILE A 800 -26.89 46.81 11.20
C ILE A 800 -27.67 46.20 12.37
N ILE A 801 -27.11 46.28 13.58
CA ILE A 801 -27.79 45.98 14.84
C ILE A 801 -28.42 47.29 15.34
N PRO A 802 -29.72 47.54 15.11
CA PRO A 802 -30.32 48.84 15.36
C PRO A 802 -30.22 49.22 16.85
N SER A 803 -29.80 50.45 17.13
CA SER A 803 -29.62 50.97 18.49
C SER A 803 -30.95 50.96 19.25
N THR A 804 -30.96 50.28 20.40
CA THR A 804 -32.14 50.20 21.25
C THR A 804 -32.40 51.53 21.95
N ILE A 805 -33.67 51.86 22.19
CA ILE A 805 -34.05 53.08 22.92
C ILE A 805 -34.16 52.77 24.41
N ILE A 806 -33.37 53.48 25.23
CA ILE A 806 -33.46 53.43 26.69
C ILE A 806 -34.04 54.77 27.17
N ASN A 807 -35.15 54.72 27.92
CA ASN A 807 -35.70 55.90 28.57
C ASN A 807 -35.07 56.08 29.95
N LYS A 808 -34.66 57.31 30.28
CA LYS A 808 -34.22 57.73 31.62
C LYS A 808 -34.92 59.03 32.03
N THR A 809 -34.89 59.36 33.30
CA THR A 809 -35.25 60.69 33.84
C THR A 809 -33.99 61.53 34.02
N ASP A 810 -34.11 62.83 33.82
CA ASP A 810 -33.04 63.81 34.05
C ASP A 810 -33.65 65.07 34.68
N ASP A 811 -33.13 65.48 35.83
CA ASP A 811 -33.65 66.58 36.65
C ASP A 811 -33.12 67.96 36.23
N THR A 812 -32.27 68.02 35.20
CA THR A 812 -31.76 69.29 34.64
C THR A 812 -32.67 69.89 33.57
N LEU A 813 -33.52 69.07 32.93
CA LEU A 813 -34.44 69.40 31.83
C LEU A 813 -35.88 69.63 32.32
N TRP A 814 -36.61 70.54 31.67
CA TRP A 814 -37.99 70.85 32.07
C TRP A 814 -38.99 69.73 31.72
N GLU A 815 -40.13 69.63 32.41
CA GLU A 815 -41.10 68.50 32.31
C GLU A 815 -41.67 68.24 30.89
N ASP A 816 -41.64 69.21 29.97
CA ASP A 816 -42.03 69.06 28.56
C ASP A 816 -40.82 68.94 27.60
N GLU A 817 -39.59 68.93 28.12
CA GLU A 817 -38.36 68.80 27.37
C GLU A 817 -37.79 67.36 27.40
N THR A 818 -37.10 67.00 26.32
CA THR A 818 -36.36 65.74 26.23
C THR A 818 -35.00 65.96 25.61
N ARG A 819 -33.92 65.43 26.23
CA ARG A 819 -32.60 65.33 25.60
C ARG A 819 -32.43 63.93 25.05
N ILE A 820 -32.07 63.84 23.77
CA ILE A 820 -31.78 62.56 23.11
C ILE A 820 -30.26 62.47 22.93
N GLU A 821 -29.61 61.67 23.77
CA GLU A 821 -28.25 61.21 23.50
C GLU A 821 -28.36 60.12 22.44
N LYS A 822 -28.19 60.52 21.18
CA LYS A 822 -28.38 59.63 20.04
C LYS A 822 -27.34 58.51 20.06
N GLY A 823 -27.83 57.28 20.05
CA GLY A 823 -27.03 56.07 19.98
C GLY A 823 -26.38 55.90 18.61
N THR A 824 -25.48 54.92 18.54
CA THR A 824 -24.92 54.42 17.29
C THR A 824 -25.32 52.96 17.15
N ASP A 825 -25.97 52.63 16.04
CA ASP A 825 -26.30 51.24 15.72
C ASP A 825 -25.02 50.39 15.75
N GLY A 826 -25.11 49.17 16.25
CA GLY A 826 -24.02 48.21 16.14
C GLY A 826 -23.88 47.74 14.70
N VAL A 827 -22.73 47.18 14.36
CA VAL A 827 -22.52 46.51 13.08
C VAL A 827 -21.86 45.17 13.36
N GLU A 828 -22.54 44.09 13.00
CA GLU A 828 -21.93 42.77 12.90
C GLU A 828 -21.49 42.52 11.45
N ARG A 829 -20.32 41.91 11.29
CA ARG A 829 -19.83 41.38 10.03
C ARG A 829 -20.01 39.86 10.03
N VAL A 830 -20.96 39.38 9.24
CA VAL A 830 -21.11 37.96 8.94
C VAL A 830 -20.27 37.63 7.72
N THR A 831 -19.21 36.86 7.92
CA THR A 831 -18.39 36.28 6.86
C THR A 831 -18.84 34.84 6.61
N LYS A 832 -19.08 34.49 5.35
CA LYS A 832 -19.34 33.12 4.90
C LYS A 832 -18.22 32.71 3.95
N VAL A 833 -17.57 31.59 4.24
CA VAL A 833 -16.53 30.99 3.39
C VAL A 833 -17.01 29.61 2.96
N TRP A 834 -17.26 29.44 1.66
CA TRP A 834 -17.49 28.13 1.07
C TRP A 834 -16.20 27.63 0.41
N ARG A 835 -15.89 26.35 0.57
CA ARG A 835 -15.00 25.64 -0.37
C ARG A 835 -15.60 25.73 -1.77
N THR A 836 -14.75 26.00 -2.76
CA THR A 836 -15.11 25.84 -4.17
C THR A 836 -14.27 24.75 -4.81
N GLU A 837 -14.86 24.11 -5.82
CA GLU A 837 -14.22 23.13 -6.69
C GLU A 837 -14.41 23.61 -8.12
N ASP A 838 -13.30 24.00 -8.76
CA ASP A 838 -13.28 24.68 -10.07
C ASP A 838 -14.20 25.92 -10.10
N GLY A 839 -14.20 26.66 -8.98
CA GLY A 839 -15.03 27.87 -8.79
C GLY A 839 -16.49 27.60 -8.39
N ILE A 840 -16.97 26.36 -8.46
CA ILE A 840 -18.34 25.99 -8.03
C ILE A 840 -18.36 25.75 -6.52
N VAL A 841 -19.30 26.36 -5.81
CA VAL A 841 -19.50 26.18 -4.36
C VAL A 841 -19.90 24.74 -4.03
N VAL A 842 -19.19 24.12 -3.07
CA VAL A 842 -19.49 22.78 -2.55
C VAL A 842 -19.61 22.79 -1.02
N GLY A 843 -20.56 22.00 -0.51
CA GLY A 843 -20.83 21.90 0.93
C GLY A 843 -21.52 23.13 1.54
N GLN A 844 -21.57 23.15 2.88
CA GLN A 844 -22.07 24.29 3.65
C GLN A 844 -20.94 25.31 3.90
N PRO A 845 -21.25 26.61 4.06
CA PRO A 845 -20.24 27.60 4.40
C PRO A 845 -19.76 27.43 5.85
N ASN A 846 -18.47 27.65 6.07
CA ASN A 846 -17.99 28.09 7.37
C ASN A 846 -18.49 29.53 7.59
N VAL A 847 -19.28 29.75 8.64
CA VAL A 847 -19.85 31.05 8.97
C VAL A 847 -19.17 31.58 10.23
N THR A 848 -18.64 32.80 10.16
CA THR A 848 -18.07 33.52 11.30
C THR A 848 -18.73 34.90 11.42
N THR A 849 -19.06 35.29 12.65
CA THR A 849 -19.65 36.60 12.96
C THR A 849 -18.70 37.38 13.86
N GLU A 850 -18.42 38.62 13.48
CA GLU A 850 -17.53 39.56 14.18
C GLU A 850 -18.33 40.83 14.52
N ILE A 851 -18.33 41.27 15.78
CA ILE A 851 -18.89 42.60 16.13
C ILE A 851 -17.83 43.64 15.81
N ILE A 852 -18.01 44.38 14.71
CA ILE A 852 -17.04 45.39 14.24
C ILE A 852 -17.35 46.78 14.78
N GLN A 853 -18.59 47.01 15.20
CA GLN A 853 -19.01 48.16 15.99
C GLN A 853 -20.02 47.73 17.04
N GLU A 854 -19.68 47.93 18.31
CA GLU A 854 -20.61 47.69 19.43
C GLU A 854 -21.81 48.62 19.38
N MET A 855 -23.01 48.09 19.64
CA MET A 855 -24.22 48.90 19.65
C MET A 855 -24.25 49.83 20.87
N LYS A 856 -24.50 51.11 20.64
CA LYS A 856 -24.73 52.10 21.71
C LYS A 856 -26.20 52.50 21.70
N PRO A 857 -26.96 52.26 22.79
CA PRO A 857 -28.37 52.59 22.82
C PRO A 857 -28.60 54.10 22.68
N THR A 858 -29.70 54.48 22.03
CA THR A 858 -30.20 55.85 22.07
C THR A 858 -30.84 56.10 23.42
N VAL A 859 -30.30 57.02 24.21
CA VAL A 859 -30.83 57.33 25.54
C VAL A 859 -31.70 58.59 25.45
N ILE A 860 -33.01 58.41 25.68
CA ILE A 860 -33.97 59.51 25.75
C ILE A 860 -34.14 59.86 27.23
N TYR A 861 -33.63 61.02 27.61
CA TYR A 861 -33.84 61.60 28.92
C TYR A 861 -35.09 62.48 28.88
N LYS A 862 -36.05 62.18 29.73
CA LYS A 862 -37.23 63.03 29.96
C LYS A 862 -36.97 63.93 31.16
N GLY A 863 -37.27 65.22 31.00
CA GLY A 863 -37.16 66.19 32.07
C GLY A 863 -38.13 65.93 33.23
N THR A 864 -37.70 66.27 34.44
CA THR A 864 -38.53 66.21 35.67
C THR A 864 -38.53 67.53 36.45
N LYS A 865 -38.05 68.61 35.84
CA LYS A 865 -37.91 69.96 36.42
C LYS A 865 -39.13 70.83 36.03
N LYS A 866 -39.73 71.53 36.99
CA LYS A 866 -41.05 72.17 36.79
C LYS A 866 -41.00 73.44 35.94
N ILE A 867 -41.89 73.54 34.95
CA ILE A 867 -41.89 74.57 33.89
C ILE A 867 -42.10 76.02 34.42
N GLU A 868 -42.88 76.17 35.49
CA GLU A 868 -43.11 77.43 36.21
C GLU A 868 -42.20 77.53 37.46
N GLY A 869 -41.62 78.69 37.72
CA GLY A 869 -40.73 78.88 38.87
C GLY A 869 -40.44 80.34 39.23
N GLU A 870 -39.73 80.56 40.34
CA GLU A 870 -39.37 81.90 40.82
C GLU A 870 -37.85 82.02 41.00
N ILE A 871 -37.23 83.02 40.38
CA ILE A 871 -35.82 83.36 40.60
C ILE A 871 -35.74 84.35 41.75
N VAL A 872 -35.07 83.93 42.82
CA VAL A 872 -34.75 84.77 43.97
C VAL A 872 -33.26 85.08 43.92
N THR A 873 -32.90 86.29 43.53
CA THR A 873 -31.51 86.78 43.55
C THR A 873 -31.19 87.39 44.90
N VAL A 874 -30.14 86.85 45.54
CA VAL A 874 -29.65 87.28 46.85
C VAL A 874 -28.20 87.71 46.69
N ASP A 875 -27.87 88.92 47.14
CA ASP A 875 -26.51 89.36 47.41
C ASP A 875 -26.37 89.58 48.92
N ASP A 876 -25.61 88.73 49.61
CA ASP A 876 -25.33 88.81 51.05
C ASP A 876 -24.00 89.48 51.41
N ASN A 877 -23.35 90.22 50.50
CA ASN A 877 -22.01 90.77 50.72
C ASN A 877 -21.87 92.29 50.52
N VAL A 878 -22.97 93.06 50.57
CA VAL A 878 -22.96 94.52 50.35
C VAL A 878 -22.41 95.27 51.58
N LYS A 879 -21.24 95.90 51.45
CA LYS A 879 -20.45 96.46 52.56
C LYS A 879 -20.95 97.80 53.16
N ILE A 880 -20.56 98.05 54.42
CA ILE A 880 -20.84 99.27 55.22
C ILE A 880 -19.54 99.74 55.94
N PRO A 881 -19.04 100.98 55.72
CA PRO A 881 -17.69 101.41 56.16
C PRO A 881 -17.57 101.88 57.63
N ILE A 882 -16.33 101.82 58.16
CA ILE A 882 -15.93 101.99 59.59
C ILE A 882 -15.84 103.47 60.05
N LYS A 883 -15.94 103.70 61.37
CA LYS A 883 -15.73 104.99 62.09
C LYS A 883 -14.73 104.86 63.26
N VAL A 884 -14.32 105.95 63.94
CA VAL A 884 -13.30 105.94 65.02
C VAL A 884 -13.71 106.80 66.24
N ILE A 885 -13.37 106.36 67.47
CA ILE A 885 -13.72 106.99 68.78
C ILE A 885 -12.56 106.81 69.81
N GLU A 886 -12.41 107.67 70.82
CA GLU A 886 -11.51 107.46 71.98
C GLU A 886 -12.25 107.34 73.33
N LYS A 887 -11.66 106.65 74.31
CA LYS A 887 -12.13 106.47 75.71
C LYS A 887 -10.96 106.28 76.70
N GLU A 888 -11.27 106.29 78.00
CA GLU A 888 -10.37 105.86 79.09
C GLU A 888 -10.79 104.45 79.59
N ASP A 889 -9.84 103.67 80.13
CA ASP A 889 -10.08 102.31 80.65
C ASP A 889 -9.41 102.11 82.03
N PRO A 890 -10.18 101.80 83.10
CA PRO A 890 -9.65 101.51 84.43
C PRO A 890 -9.03 100.11 84.58
N ASN A 891 -8.94 99.32 83.51
CA ASN A 891 -8.34 97.97 83.51
C ASN A 891 -7.01 97.89 82.73
N LEU A 892 -6.56 98.99 82.09
CA LEU A 892 -5.19 99.12 81.59
C LEU A 892 -4.35 99.93 82.57
N TYR A 893 -3.06 99.64 82.68
CA TYR A 893 -2.18 100.37 83.59
C TYR A 893 -1.85 101.78 83.06
N VAL A 894 -1.58 102.72 83.97
CA VAL A 894 -1.21 104.10 83.60
C VAL A 894 0.01 104.10 82.69
N GLY A 895 -0.17 104.59 81.45
CA GLY A 895 0.86 104.62 80.40
C GLY A 895 0.66 103.59 79.28
N GLU A 896 -0.20 102.59 79.47
CA GLU A 896 -0.59 101.63 78.44
C GLU A 896 -1.83 102.14 77.67
N THR A 897 -1.94 101.78 76.38
CA THR A 897 -3.12 102.06 75.54
C THR A 897 -3.56 100.82 74.77
N ARG A 898 -4.88 100.61 74.62
CA ARG A 898 -5.47 99.51 73.84
C ARG A 898 -6.30 100.08 72.69
N THR A 899 -5.93 99.78 71.46
CA THR A 899 -6.76 100.09 70.29
C THR A 899 -7.52 98.84 69.87
N GLU A 900 -8.85 98.89 69.97
CA GLU A 900 -9.75 97.94 69.34
C GLU A 900 -10.06 98.42 67.93
N LEU A 901 -9.65 97.68 66.90
CA LEU A 901 -9.92 98.01 65.50
C LEU A 901 -11.37 97.72 65.14
N GLY A 902 -11.99 98.64 64.41
CA GLY A 902 -13.33 98.50 63.87
C GLY A 902 -13.40 97.54 62.69
N GLU A 903 -14.61 97.07 62.39
CA GLU A 903 -14.88 96.13 61.30
C GLU A 903 -16.00 96.65 60.40
N GLU A 904 -15.86 96.45 59.09
CA GLU A 904 -16.93 96.77 58.13
C GLU A 904 -18.16 95.90 58.39
N GLY A 905 -19.33 96.53 58.26
CA GLY A 905 -20.63 95.87 58.26
C GLY A 905 -20.98 95.34 56.87
N ILE A 906 -22.00 94.49 56.81
CA ILE A 906 -22.45 93.80 55.59
C ILE A 906 -23.98 93.67 55.63
N LYS A 907 -24.66 93.97 54.52
CA LYS A 907 -26.11 93.76 54.35
C LYS A 907 -26.42 92.83 53.18
N LYS A 908 -27.58 92.18 53.31
CA LYS A 908 -28.26 91.35 52.32
C LYS A 908 -29.22 92.21 51.51
N VAL A 909 -29.26 91.99 50.21
CA VAL A 909 -30.30 92.51 49.32
C VAL A 909 -30.92 91.31 48.61
N THR A 910 -32.24 91.14 48.77
CA THR A 910 -33.00 90.02 48.20
C THR A 910 -34.03 90.56 47.23
N THR A 911 -33.93 90.11 45.98
CA THR A 911 -34.82 90.44 44.87
C THR A 911 -35.57 89.19 44.41
N VAL A 912 -36.89 89.28 44.31
CA VAL A 912 -37.75 88.18 43.83
C VAL A 912 -38.33 88.52 42.47
N GLN A 913 -38.10 87.64 41.49
CA GLN A 913 -38.54 87.76 40.11
C GLN A 913 -39.24 86.46 39.68
N LYS A 914 -40.53 86.52 39.35
CA LYS A 914 -41.28 85.37 38.81
C LYS A 914 -40.80 85.05 37.40
N THR A 915 -40.80 83.76 37.02
CA THR A 915 -40.28 83.28 35.74
C THR A 915 -41.09 82.14 35.12
N GLU A 916 -41.07 82.06 33.79
CA GLU A 916 -41.62 80.93 33.03
C GLU A 916 -40.51 80.39 32.11
N LYS A 917 -40.20 79.08 32.23
CA LYS A 917 -38.99 78.46 31.63
C LYS A 917 -37.69 79.25 31.86
N GLY A 918 -37.57 79.91 33.01
CA GLY A 918 -36.40 80.72 33.40
C GLY A 918 -36.34 82.14 32.79
N ASN A 919 -37.34 82.57 32.01
CA ASN A 919 -37.44 83.96 31.54
C ASN A 919 -38.28 84.79 32.51
N PRO A 920 -37.88 86.04 32.86
CA PRO A 920 -38.59 86.88 33.83
C PRO A 920 -39.93 87.40 33.30
N VAL A 921 -40.96 87.33 34.16
CA VAL A 921 -42.33 87.79 33.88
C VAL A 921 -42.83 88.65 35.04
N GLY A 922 -43.26 89.89 34.75
CA GLY A 922 -43.68 90.89 35.74
C GLY A 922 -42.52 91.62 36.42
N ASP A 923 -42.82 92.68 37.15
CA ASP A 923 -41.82 93.53 37.83
C ASP A 923 -41.25 92.86 39.10
N PRO A 924 -39.94 92.99 39.39
CA PRO A 924 -39.31 92.38 40.55
C PRO A 924 -39.56 93.14 41.86
N VAL A 925 -39.61 92.40 42.98
CA VAL A 925 -39.76 92.95 44.35
C VAL A 925 -38.45 92.86 45.10
N VAL A 926 -37.96 93.98 45.66
CA VAL A 926 -36.66 94.09 46.35
C VAL A 926 -36.84 94.36 47.84
N THR A 927 -36.01 93.73 48.67
CA THR A 927 -35.96 93.89 50.14
C THR A 927 -34.50 93.89 50.63
N GLU A 928 -34.22 94.56 51.76
CA GLU A 928 -32.87 94.63 52.36
C GLU A 928 -32.88 94.22 53.83
N GLU A 929 -31.81 93.58 54.29
CA GLU A 929 -31.63 93.08 55.66
C GLU A 929 -30.15 93.22 56.08
N VAL A 930 -29.83 93.77 57.26
CA VAL A 930 -28.43 93.90 57.71
C VAL A 930 -27.97 92.60 58.38
N ILE A 931 -26.93 91.96 57.84
CA ILE A 931 -26.39 90.67 58.34
C ILE A 931 -25.32 90.90 59.41
N LYS A 932 -24.52 91.96 59.23
CA LYS A 932 -23.42 92.34 60.12
C LYS A 932 -23.42 93.85 60.30
N GLU A 933 -23.68 94.31 61.52
CA GLU A 933 -23.52 95.71 61.90
C GLU A 933 -22.06 96.16 61.81
N MET A 934 -21.83 97.42 61.37
CA MET A 934 -20.48 97.98 61.29
C MET A 934 -19.99 98.42 62.68
N LYS A 935 -18.74 98.09 63.02
CA LYS A 935 -18.15 98.38 64.32
C LYS A 935 -17.11 99.51 64.19
N PRO A 936 -17.16 100.56 65.01
CA PRO A 936 -16.13 101.60 65.02
C PRO A 936 -14.86 101.13 65.73
N THR A 937 -13.71 101.65 65.31
CA THR A 937 -12.43 101.57 66.04
C THR A 937 -12.53 102.38 67.34
N ILE A 938 -12.05 101.85 68.46
CA ILE A 938 -12.04 102.53 69.76
C ILE A 938 -10.62 102.49 70.35
N ILE A 939 -10.08 103.65 70.72
CA ILE A 939 -8.77 103.77 71.40
C ILE A 939 -9.00 104.03 72.89
N TYR A 940 -8.46 103.17 73.74
CA TYR A 940 -8.55 103.22 75.20
C TYR A 940 -7.22 103.63 75.85
N LYS A 941 -7.27 104.47 76.88
CA LYS A 941 -6.12 104.98 77.66
C LYS A 941 -6.18 104.53 79.12
N GLY A 942 -5.12 103.89 79.63
CA GLY A 942 -5.10 103.20 80.93
C GLY A 942 -5.01 104.10 82.17
N THR A 943 -5.66 103.66 83.27
CA THR A 943 -5.69 104.37 84.56
C THR A 943 -5.44 103.49 85.82
N MET A 944 -5.12 102.20 85.66
CA MET A 944 -4.87 101.23 86.75
C MET A 944 -3.42 101.28 87.31
N LYS A 945 -3.20 100.75 88.53
CA LYS A 945 -1.88 100.55 89.15
C LYS A 945 -1.51 99.06 89.25
N LYS A 946 -0.22 98.72 89.08
CA LYS A 946 0.32 97.36 89.24
C LYS A 946 0.49 96.99 90.73
N PRO A 947 0.27 95.73 91.13
CA PRO A 947 0.50 95.24 92.50
C PRO A 947 1.99 94.98 92.77
N GLU A 948 2.40 95.01 94.04
CA GLU A 948 3.78 94.71 94.46
C GLU A 948 3.87 93.32 95.14
N ILE A 949 4.95 92.58 94.87
CA ILE A 949 5.25 91.27 95.46
C ILE A 949 6.54 91.38 96.26
N SER A 950 6.60 90.73 97.42
CA SER A 950 7.82 90.56 98.20
C SER A 950 8.11 89.08 98.50
N LEU A 951 9.38 88.75 98.74
CA LEU A 951 9.80 87.41 99.16
C LEU A 951 10.23 87.43 100.63
N SER A 952 9.72 86.48 101.40
CA SER A 952 10.19 86.22 102.78
C SER A 952 11.58 85.58 102.82
N GLN A 953 12.00 84.91 101.75
CA GLN A 953 13.37 84.42 101.51
C GLN A 953 13.65 84.33 100.00
N SER A 954 14.89 84.56 99.57
CA SER A 954 15.28 84.62 98.14
C SER A 954 16.45 83.69 97.78
N THR A 955 16.69 82.64 98.56
CA THR A 955 17.75 81.65 98.31
C THR A 955 17.30 80.28 98.83
N PHE A 956 17.44 79.26 97.99
CA PHE A 956 16.84 77.94 98.18
C PHE A 956 17.87 76.83 97.92
N VAL A 957 17.85 75.78 98.74
CA VAL A 957 18.73 74.62 98.58
C VAL A 957 17.90 73.45 98.06
N TYR A 958 18.29 72.92 96.91
CA TYR A 958 17.60 71.82 96.21
C TYR A 958 18.49 70.57 96.20
N ASP A 959 17.86 69.42 96.36
CA ASP A 959 18.44 68.10 96.21
C ASP A 959 17.48 67.27 95.36
N LYS A 960 17.97 66.84 94.18
CA LYS A 960 17.28 65.93 93.24
C LYS A 960 16.52 64.78 93.94
N ASN A 961 17.12 64.21 94.99
CA ASN A 961 16.59 63.00 95.63
C ASN A 961 15.57 63.25 96.74
N SER A 962 15.39 64.49 97.24
CA SER A 962 14.55 64.73 98.43
C SER A 962 13.81 66.06 98.50
N THR A 963 14.19 67.08 97.71
CA THR A 963 13.64 68.43 97.85
C THR A 963 12.75 68.82 96.66
N ASP A 964 11.48 69.13 96.93
CA ASP A 964 10.65 69.93 96.03
C ASP A 964 10.97 71.42 96.21
N ILE A 965 11.71 72.00 95.27
CA ILE A 965 12.05 73.42 95.31
C ILE A 965 10.93 74.34 94.80
N GLU A 966 10.01 73.86 93.96
CA GLU A 966 8.89 74.67 93.48
C GLU A 966 7.98 75.05 94.65
N SER A 967 7.63 74.08 95.49
CA SER A 967 6.92 74.33 96.75
C SER A 967 7.69 75.26 97.69
N MET A 968 9.03 75.16 97.77
CA MET A 968 9.82 76.06 98.64
C MET A 968 9.80 77.51 98.15
N ILE A 969 9.88 77.72 96.83
CA ILE A 969 9.80 79.04 96.21
C ILE A 969 8.39 79.63 96.38
N LEU A 970 7.34 78.88 96.02
CA LEU A 970 5.96 79.36 96.11
C LEU A 970 5.57 79.73 97.55
N ASN A 971 5.96 78.93 98.55
CA ASN A 971 5.70 79.22 99.97
C ASN A 971 6.49 80.44 100.51
N SER A 972 7.45 80.99 99.76
CA SER A 972 8.19 82.19 100.18
C SER A 972 7.51 83.52 99.81
N ILE A 973 6.52 83.48 98.92
CA ILE A 973 5.90 84.66 98.29
C ILE A 973 4.92 85.33 99.25
N VAL A 974 5.01 86.66 99.34
CA VAL A 974 4.11 87.52 100.12
C VAL A 974 3.56 88.60 99.17
N LEU A 975 2.23 88.74 99.17
CA LEU A 975 1.52 89.75 98.38
C LEU A 975 1.06 90.89 99.28
N ASP A 976 1.08 92.11 98.76
CA ASP A 976 0.46 93.28 99.38
C ASP A 976 -0.80 93.71 98.58
N ASP A 977 -1.68 94.45 99.25
CA ASP A 977 -2.93 95.04 98.75
C ASP A 977 -4.13 94.11 98.39
N ASP A 978 -5.33 94.72 98.39
CA ASP A 978 -6.69 94.11 98.52
C ASP A 978 -7.19 93.13 97.42
N LEU A 979 -6.33 92.61 96.54
CA LEU A 979 -6.77 91.75 95.43
C LEU A 979 -6.82 90.27 95.81
N LEU A 980 -8.03 89.70 95.82
CA LEU A 980 -8.28 88.27 96.05
C LEU A 980 -7.77 87.40 94.88
N TYR A 981 -6.49 87.05 94.95
CA TYR A 981 -5.87 85.98 94.16
C TYR A 981 -6.28 84.59 94.68
N ILE A 982 -6.52 83.67 93.75
CA ILE A 982 -6.93 82.28 94.02
C ILE A 982 -5.88 81.25 93.62
N GLY A 983 -4.78 81.68 92.99
CA GLY A 983 -3.64 80.86 92.65
C GLY A 983 -2.37 81.69 92.46
N ILE A 984 -1.24 81.11 92.83
CA ILE A 984 0.11 81.61 92.57
C ILE A 984 0.86 80.43 91.94
N GLN A 985 1.48 80.65 90.77
CA GLN A 985 2.25 79.62 90.07
C GLN A 985 3.50 80.21 89.42
N ILE A 986 4.54 79.40 89.25
CA ILE A 986 5.71 79.78 88.45
C ILE A 986 5.35 79.61 86.95
N ILE A 987 5.85 80.51 86.10
CA ILE A 987 5.75 80.44 84.65
C ILE A 987 7.13 80.13 84.07
N GLY A 988 7.21 79.01 83.34
CA GLY A 988 8.47 78.47 82.82
C GLY A 988 8.95 77.26 83.63
N GLU A 989 10.08 76.66 83.21
CA GLU A 989 10.73 75.62 84.01
C GLU A 989 11.29 76.25 85.29
N VAL A 990 10.94 75.68 86.46
CA VAL A 990 11.53 76.11 87.73
C VAL A 990 13.04 75.92 87.62
N PRO A 991 13.85 76.98 87.77
CA PRO A 991 15.27 76.85 87.54
C PRO A 991 15.84 75.87 88.54
N THR A 992 16.79 75.09 88.06
CA THR A 992 17.34 74.00 88.85
C THR A 992 18.84 74.16 89.02
N THR A 993 19.55 74.92 88.18
CA THR A 993 21.01 75.07 88.25
C THR A 993 21.48 76.05 89.34
N SER A 994 22.74 75.93 89.76
CA SER A 994 23.35 76.82 90.76
C SER A 994 23.58 78.24 90.22
N GLY A 995 22.96 79.22 90.87
CA GLY A 995 23.07 80.63 90.47
C GLY A 995 21.88 81.45 90.94
N ARG A 996 21.85 82.73 90.56
CA ARG A 996 20.65 83.56 90.62
C ARG A 996 19.85 83.41 89.32
N HIS A 997 18.53 83.41 89.44
CA HIS A 997 17.59 83.31 88.33
C HIS A 997 16.43 84.27 88.56
N ASP A 998 15.97 84.90 87.49
CA ASP A 998 14.70 85.62 87.48
C ASP A 998 13.60 84.62 87.07
N ILE A 999 12.55 84.53 87.88
CA ILE A 999 11.38 83.68 87.61
C ILE A 999 10.14 84.54 87.50
N THR A 1000 9.24 84.19 86.58
CA THR A 1000 7.96 84.85 86.45
C THR A 1000 6.92 84.17 87.34
N ILE A 1001 6.37 84.90 88.30
CA ILE A 1001 5.25 84.48 89.13
C ILE A 1001 3.96 84.97 88.47
N ARG A 1002 3.05 84.04 88.15
CA ARG A 1002 1.68 84.37 87.73
C ARG A 1002 0.76 84.36 88.94
N LEU A 1003 0.17 85.52 89.20
CA LEU A 1003 -0.94 85.69 90.13
C LEU A 1003 -2.25 85.51 89.36
N LEU A 1004 -3.07 84.54 89.76
CA LEU A 1004 -4.34 84.22 89.12
C LEU A 1004 -5.49 84.76 89.97
N ARG A 1005 -6.16 85.82 89.49
CA ARG A 1005 -7.20 86.53 90.23
C ARG A 1005 -8.55 85.83 90.08
N ARG A 1006 -9.46 86.05 91.04
CA ARG A 1006 -10.74 85.31 91.14
C ARG A 1006 -11.69 85.46 89.93
N ASP A 1007 -11.49 86.48 89.13
CA ASP A 1007 -12.20 86.76 87.87
C ASP A 1007 -11.53 86.14 86.62
N GLY A 1008 -10.45 85.36 86.80
CA GLY A 1008 -9.70 84.71 85.73
C GLY A 1008 -8.63 85.58 85.09
N ILE A 1009 -8.46 86.84 85.53
CA ILE A 1009 -7.39 87.71 85.04
C ILE A 1009 -6.05 87.28 85.67
N THR A 1010 -5.03 87.12 84.83
CA THR A 1010 -3.69 86.70 85.24
C THR A 1010 -2.71 87.87 85.15
N CYS A 1011 -1.94 88.11 86.22
CA CYS A 1011 -0.86 89.10 86.22
C CYS A 1011 0.48 88.39 86.42
N ASP A 1012 1.43 88.65 85.52
CA ASP A 1012 2.78 88.08 85.56
C ASP A 1012 3.75 89.11 86.16
N VAL A 1013 4.56 88.68 87.12
CA VAL A 1013 5.52 89.52 87.85
C VAL A 1013 6.85 88.78 87.97
N GLU A 1014 7.95 89.41 87.57
CA GLU A 1014 9.30 88.83 87.66
C GLU A 1014 9.89 88.99 89.06
N VAL A 1015 10.54 87.93 89.58
CA VAL A 1015 11.11 87.88 90.93
C VAL A 1015 12.44 87.12 90.93
N ASN A 1016 13.48 87.66 91.58
CA ASN A 1016 14.85 87.10 91.58
C ASN A 1016 15.12 86.12 92.77
N ILE A 1017 15.65 84.92 92.50
CA ILE A 1017 15.92 83.83 93.48
C ILE A 1017 17.26 83.06 93.22
N ALA A 1018 17.67 82.05 94.03
CA ALA A 1018 18.91 81.23 93.84
C ALA A 1018 18.89 79.69 94.27
N ILE A 1019 19.56 78.69 93.57
CA ILE A 1019 19.18 77.18 93.40
C ILE A 1019 20.27 75.97 93.13
N VAL A 1020 19.98 74.59 92.77
CA VAL A 1020 20.73 73.23 92.35
C VAL A 1020 20.00 71.79 91.85
N SER A 1021 20.16 71.03 90.65
CA SER A 1021 19.16 70.24 89.65
C SER A 1021 18.93 68.66 89.17
N ALA A 1022 17.81 68.17 88.42
CA ALA A 1022 17.57 66.93 87.39
C ALA A 1022 16.12 66.48 86.62
N PRO A 1023 15.54 65.19 86.28
CA PRO A 1023 14.56 64.61 85.12
C PRO A 1023 13.00 64.03 85.35
N VAL A 1024 12.03 63.18 84.66
CA VAL A 1024 11.54 62.38 83.33
C VAL A 1024 10.09 61.49 83.22
N THR A 1025 9.31 61.11 82.06
CA THR A 1025 8.21 59.95 81.63
C THR A 1025 6.76 60.17 80.81
N THR A 1026 5.68 59.38 80.22
CA THR A 1026 5.18 58.02 79.49
C THR A 1026 3.74 57.83 78.56
N PRO A 1027 2.71 56.80 78.41
CA PRO A 1027 1.83 56.28 77.15
C PRO A 1027 0.21 55.74 77.06
N GLU A 1028 -0.48 55.19 75.93
CA GLU A 1028 -2.01 54.69 75.64
C GLU A 1028 -2.43 53.51 74.51
N ILE A 1029 -3.59 52.85 73.95
CA ILE A 1029 -5.17 52.76 73.63
C ILE A 1029 -5.93 51.29 73.28
N SER A 1030 -7.30 51.01 72.98
CA SER A 1030 -8.07 49.63 72.63
C SER A 1030 -9.62 49.47 71.99
N LYS A 1031 -10.33 48.26 71.66
CA LYS A 1031 -11.73 47.98 70.94
C LYS A 1031 -12.55 46.51 70.86
N PRO A 1032 -13.95 46.27 70.61
CA PRO A 1032 -14.87 44.96 70.56
C PRO A 1032 -15.78 44.52 69.25
N ASP A 1033 -16.92 43.70 68.97
CA ASP A 1033 -18.19 42.89 69.48
C ASP A 1033 -19.08 42.07 68.32
N SER A 1034 -20.26 41.27 68.22
CA SER A 1034 -21.19 40.13 68.82
C SER A 1034 -22.49 39.53 67.94
N ASN A 1035 -23.27 38.36 68.17
CA ASN A 1035 -24.60 37.81 67.47
C ASN A 1035 -25.52 36.49 67.98
N SER A 1036 -26.67 36.01 67.31
CA SER A 1036 -27.82 34.95 67.52
C SER A 1036 -27.84 33.77 68.56
N THR A 1037 -28.77 33.84 69.55
CA THR A 1037 -29.32 32.82 70.52
C THR A 1037 -28.39 32.00 71.44
N ASN A 1038 -28.29 32.45 72.71
CA ASN A 1038 -28.31 31.76 74.03
C ASN A 1038 -27.55 30.41 74.23
N MET A 1039 -26.85 30.13 75.35
CA MET A 1039 -26.55 30.78 76.65
C MET A 1039 -25.39 29.95 77.32
N PRO A 1040 -24.76 30.30 78.48
CA PRO A 1040 -25.06 31.37 79.44
C PRO A 1040 -23.87 32.25 79.92
N ASN A 1041 -24.22 33.29 80.70
CA ASN A 1041 -23.56 33.84 81.90
C ASN A 1041 -22.12 34.44 81.93
N ASP A 1042 -22.11 35.63 82.56
CA ASP A 1042 -21.17 36.21 83.55
C ASP A 1042 -19.84 36.88 83.13
N ASP A 1043 -19.60 38.03 83.80
CA ASP A 1043 -18.34 38.73 84.11
C ASP A 1043 -17.43 39.29 82.98
N ILE A 1044 -16.56 40.30 83.21
CA ILE A 1044 -16.66 41.58 83.96
C ILE A 1044 -15.43 42.44 83.57
N LEU A 1045 -15.62 43.75 83.29
CA LEU A 1045 -14.62 44.86 83.26
C LEU A 1045 -13.29 44.75 82.44
N ASP A 1046 -12.66 45.92 82.25
CA ASP A 1046 -11.22 46.14 81.93
C ASP A 1046 -10.66 45.62 80.57
N LYS A 1047 -9.61 46.22 79.97
CA LYS A 1047 -9.06 47.60 80.09
C LYS A 1047 -8.24 47.96 78.83
N VAL A 1048 -7.97 49.26 78.71
CA VAL A 1048 -6.69 49.89 78.31
C VAL A 1048 -5.53 48.91 77.96
N SER A 1049 -5.15 48.90 76.69
CA SER A 1049 -3.81 49.27 76.16
C SER A 1049 -2.49 48.62 76.63
N ASN A 1050 -1.50 48.81 75.75
CA ASN A 1050 -0.07 49.06 76.02
C ASN A 1050 0.90 47.91 76.30
N THR A 1051 2.18 48.25 76.05
CA THR A 1051 3.42 47.61 76.56
C THR A 1051 3.73 46.22 75.96
N VAL A 1052 4.98 45.83 75.71
CA VAL A 1052 6.32 46.31 76.15
C VAL A 1052 7.24 46.35 74.90
N VAL A 1053 7.89 47.49 74.55
CA VAL A 1053 9.35 47.77 74.70
C VAL A 1053 10.24 46.54 74.34
N ASN A 1054 11.19 46.55 73.40
CA ASN A 1054 12.26 47.52 73.04
C ASN A 1054 12.66 47.26 71.55
N SER A 1055 13.57 47.97 70.86
CA SER A 1055 14.48 49.10 71.14
C SER A 1055 15.02 49.66 69.81
N GLU A 1056 15.36 50.95 69.78
CA GLU A 1056 16.37 51.61 68.91
C GLU A 1056 16.26 51.49 67.36
N VAL A 1057 16.59 52.47 66.49
CA VAL A 1057 16.81 53.95 66.46
C VAL A 1057 17.76 54.20 65.27
N LYS A 1058 17.54 55.27 64.48
CA LYS A 1058 18.31 55.70 63.27
C LYS A 1058 18.12 54.79 62.03
N ASN A 1059 18.03 55.29 60.79
CA ASN A 1059 17.91 56.66 60.27
C ASN A 1059 16.71 56.71 59.27
N THR A 1060 16.05 57.83 58.92
CA THR A 1060 16.54 59.06 58.25
C THR A 1060 17.20 58.74 56.87
N ILE A 1061 17.05 59.48 55.77
CA ILE A 1061 16.73 60.90 55.59
C ILE A 1061 16.34 61.26 54.11
N VAL A 1062 15.58 62.36 53.93
CA VAL A 1062 15.58 63.29 52.77
C VAL A 1062 14.94 62.95 51.40
N ASN A 1063 14.46 64.03 50.75
CA ASN A 1063 13.89 64.14 49.40
C ASN A 1063 14.95 64.14 48.27
N THR A 1064 14.48 64.34 47.03
CA THR A 1064 15.14 65.12 45.93
C THR A 1064 15.79 64.31 44.80
N VAL A 1065 15.12 64.33 43.64
CA VAL A 1065 15.66 64.30 42.25
C VAL A 1065 16.68 63.22 41.85
N VAL A 1066 16.31 62.39 40.85
CA VAL A 1066 17.11 62.22 39.61
C VAL A 1066 16.28 61.57 38.48
N ASN A 1067 16.49 62.11 37.27
CA ASN A 1067 16.26 61.65 35.89
C ASN A 1067 15.27 60.51 35.52
N LYS A 1068 14.51 60.78 34.45
CA LYS A 1068 14.14 59.79 33.42
C LYS A 1068 15.40 59.38 32.65
N GLU A 1069 15.52 58.15 32.15
CA GLU A 1069 15.85 57.90 30.72
C GLU A 1069 15.82 56.42 30.27
N ASN A 1070 15.72 56.26 28.95
CA ASN A 1070 16.26 55.23 28.04
C ASN A 1070 16.66 53.81 28.53
N LYS A 1071 15.90 52.81 28.04
CA LYS A 1071 16.23 51.93 26.89
C LYS A 1071 17.65 51.30 26.75
N VAL A 1072 17.64 50.05 26.26
CA VAL A 1072 18.68 49.23 25.56
C VAL A 1072 19.85 48.56 26.33
N ASP A 1073 20.38 47.53 25.65
CA ASP A 1073 21.72 46.92 25.62
C ASP A 1073 22.15 45.94 26.74
N THR A 1074 22.57 44.69 26.47
CA THR A 1074 23.34 43.97 25.39
C THR A 1074 24.86 43.89 25.62
N ASN A 1075 25.47 42.84 25.05
CA ASN A 1075 26.90 42.54 24.90
C ASN A 1075 27.01 41.27 24.01
N ASN A 1076 27.96 41.09 23.08
CA ASN A 1076 29.17 41.84 22.71
C ASN A 1076 29.37 41.86 21.18
N ASN A 1077 30.07 42.89 20.66
CA ASN A 1077 31.08 42.92 19.56
C ASN A 1077 30.83 42.15 18.23
N THR A 1078 31.02 42.66 17.00
CA THR A 1078 31.57 43.90 16.35
C THR A 1078 31.46 43.68 14.80
N VAL A 1079 31.61 44.55 13.78
CA VAL A 1079 31.90 45.99 13.46
C VAL A 1079 31.75 46.12 11.90
N ASP A 1080 31.36 47.19 11.18
CA ASP A 1080 30.55 48.41 11.40
C ASP A 1080 29.71 48.67 10.09
N GLU A 1081 29.71 49.73 9.25
CA GLU A 1081 30.30 51.09 9.13
C GLU A 1081 29.52 51.94 8.05
N SER A 1082 29.93 53.20 7.87
CA SER A 1082 29.55 54.34 6.95
C SER A 1082 28.86 54.16 5.57
N ALA A 1083 28.14 55.18 5.02
CA ALA A 1083 27.48 56.38 5.58
C ALA A 1083 26.59 57.20 4.56
N ASN A 1084 25.50 57.83 5.04
CA ASN A 1084 24.76 59.01 4.46
C ASN A 1084 23.90 58.75 3.17
N ILE A 1085 23.06 59.64 2.59
CA ILE A 1085 22.76 61.10 2.72
C ILE A 1085 21.26 61.47 2.42
N SER A 1086 20.90 62.77 2.24
CA SER A 1086 19.54 63.35 2.04
C SER A 1086 19.24 63.77 0.56
N SER A 1087 18.09 64.35 0.12
CA SER A 1087 16.88 64.95 0.76
C SER A 1087 15.71 65.18 -0.25
N ASP A 1088 14.47 65.26 0.26
CA ASP A 1088 13.31 66.10 -0.14
C ASP A 1088 12.40 65.89 -1.40
N ILE A 1089 11.09 65.75 -1.10
CA ILE A 1089 9.88 66.40 -1.73
C ILE A 1089 9.28 65.89 -3.08
N ASN A 1090 8.23 65.04 -2.94
CA ASN A 1090 6.80 65.22 -3.35
C ASN A 1090 6.29 65.18 -4.84
N VAL A 1091 4.98 64.85 -4.99
CA VAL A 1091 4.01 65.12 -6.10
C VAL A 1091 3.89 64.19 -7.34
N ASP A 1092 2.75 63.47 -7.40
CA ASP A 1092 1.69 63.27 -8.43
C ASP A 1092 1.91 62.82 -9.92
N GLU A 1093 0.77 62.39 -10.48
CA GLU A 1093 0.38 62.15 -11.90
C GLU A 1093 1.09 61.04 -12.72
N GLU A 1094 0.60 60.59 -13.89
CA GLU A 1094 -0.74 60.17 -14.39
C GLU A 1094 -0.52 59.62 -15.84
N LYS A 1095 -1.51 58.94 -16.43
CA LYS A 1095 -1.62 58.50 -17.86
C LYS A 1095 -0.75 57.28 -18.26
N ASP A 1096 -1.18 56.25 -19.01
CA ASP A 1096 -2.23 56.01 -20.04
C ASP A 1096 -1.70 56.00 -21.50
N ILE A 1097 -2.45 55.36 -22.41
CA ILE A 1097 -2.35 55.40 -23.91
C ILE A 1097 -1.42 54.38 -24.62
N SER A 1098 -1.99 53.17 -24.84
CA SER A 1098 -2.27 52.53 -26.15
C SER A 1098 -1.20 51.99 -27.14
N ASN A 1099 -1.62 50.90 -27.82
CA ASN A 1099 -1.50 50.58 -29.27
C ASN A 1099 -0.18 50.11 -29.94
N GLU A 1100 -0.34 49.03 -30.74
CA GLU A 1100 0.09 48.84 -32.16
C GLU A 1100 1.58 48.92 -32.56
N SER A 1101 2.08 48.23 -33.59
CA SER A 1101 1.59 47.06 -34.37
C SER A 1101 2.75 46.40 -35.16
N GLU A 1102 2.47 45.24 -35.75
CA GLU A 1102 2.94 44.76 -37.06
C GLU A 1102 4.44 44.75 -37.51
N THR A 1103 4.86 43.55 -37.95
CA THR A 1103 5.59 43.22 -39.20
C THR A 1103 7.13 43.15 -39.32
N ALA A 1104 7.52 42.19 -40.18
CA ALA A 1104 8.65 42.18 -41.14
C ALA A 1104 10.09 41.82 -40.71
N GLU A 1105 10.37 40.51 -40.70
CA GLU A 1105 11.23 39.79 -41.69
C GLU A 1105 12.76 40.06 -41.84
N VAL A 1106 13.45 39.02 -42.33
CA VAL A 1106 14.81 38.95 -42.94
C VAL A 1106 16.04 38.73 -42.04
N LYS A 1107 16.65 37.53 -42.20
CA LYS A 1107 18.08 37.12 -42.30
C LYS A 1107 19.18 38.15 -41.92
N GLU A 1108 20.31 37.79 -41.30
CA GLU A 1108 21.31 36.75 -41.68
C GLU A 1108 22.07 36.24 -40.42
N SER A 1109 22.35 34.93 -40.25
CA SER A 1109 23.42 34.11 -40.84
C SER A 1109 24.86 34.45 -40.39
N THR A 1110 25.51 33.50 -39.69
CA THR A 1110 26.98 33.33 -39.71
C THR A 1110 27.34 31.86 -39.44
N THR A 1111 28.26 31.30 -40.22
CA THR A 1111 28.61 29.86 -40.23
C THR A 1111 30.11 29.62 -40.03
N TYR A 1112 30.48 28.55 -39.32
CA TYR A 1112 31.70 27.74 -39.51
C TYR A 1112 31.52 26.40 -38.76
N SER A 1113 31.59 25.16 -39.28
CA SER A 1113 31.92 24.52 -40.58
C SER A 1113 33.31 23.86 -40.72
N GLU A 1114 33.36 22.53 -40.53
CA GLU A 1114 34.31 21.54 -41.10
C GLU A 1114 33.76 20.14 -40.71
N LYS A 1115 33.40 19.14 -41.55
CA LYS A 1115 33.43 18.88 -43.00
C LYS A 1115 34.69 18.22 -43.58
N ASN A 1116 34.60 16.90 -43.84
CA ASN A 1116 35.01 16.14 -45.06
C ASN A 1116 34.86 14.62 -44.78
N SER A 1117 34.10 13.80 -45.53
CA SER A 1117 34.21 13.33 -46.95
C SER A 1117 35.27 12.22 -47.13
N THR A 1118 35.15 11.19 -47.98
CA THR A 1118 34.29 10.86 -49.16
C THR A 1118 33.89 9.35 -49.13
N GLU A 1119 33.16 8.65 -50.03
CA GLU A 1119 32.41 8.95 -51.28
C GLU A 1119 31.46 7.78 -51.72
N ASN A 1120 30.56 8.07 -52.70
CA ASN A 1120 30.15 7.32 -53.92
C ASN A 1120 30.24 5.76 -54.07
N SER A 1121 29.39 5.08 -54.88
CA SER A 1121 28.25 5.52 -55.74
C SER A 1121 27.37 4.35 -56.26
N PHE A 1122 26.10 4.67 -56.55
CA PHE A 1122 25.17 4.11 -57.57
C PHE A 1122 25.57 2.90 -58.44
N LYS A 1123 24.59 1.99 -58.63
CA LYS A 1123 24.09 1.60 -59.97
C LYS A 1123 22.73 0.88 -59.95
N GLU A 1124 21.78 1.40 -60.72
CA GLU A 1124 20.57 0.71 -61.18
C GLU A 1124 20.57 0.64 -62.73
N ASN A 1125 19.82 -0.34 -63.27
CA ASN A 1125 19.12 -0.42 -64.56
C ASN A 1125 18.89 -1.93 -64.88
N ASP A 1126 17.68 -2.46 -65.11
CA ASP A 1126 16.62 -2.11 -66.10
C ASP A 1126 16.97 -2.64 -67.52
N THR A 1127 16.10 -3.32 -68.29
CA THR A 1127 14.64 -3.60 -68.15
C THR A 1127 14.34 -5.03 -67.61
N SER A 1128 13.40 -5.91 -68.02
CA SER A 1128 12.63 -6.13 -69.28
C SER A 1128 11.22 -6.75 -69.08
N GLU A 1129 10.46 -6.87 -70.17
CA GLU A 1129 9.08 -7.42 -70.25
C GLU A 1129 9.08 -8.95 -70.52
N ASP A 1130 8.01 -9.73 -70.28
CA ASP A 1130 6.75 -9.70 -71.03
C ASP A 1130 5.49 -10.19 -70.26
N LYS A 1131 4.31 -10.07 -70.89
CA LYS A 1131 2.97 -10.27 -70.30
C LYS A 1131 2.32 -11.56 -70.82
N GLU A 1132 1.58 -12.28 -69.96
CA GLU A 1132 0.14 -12.49 -70.21
C GLU A 1132 -0.63 -13.02 -68.98
N SER A 1133 -1.97 -13.05 -69.10
CA SER A 1133 -2.87 -13.38 -67.99
C SER A 1133 -3.09 -14.88 -67.80
N SER A 1134 -3.34 -15.30 -66.56
CA SER A 1134 -4.17 -16.49 -66.30
C SER A 1134 -4.93 -16.35 -64.99
N LYS A 1135 -6.21 -16.75 -65.02
CA LYS A 1135 -7.11 -16.75 -63.85
C LYS A 1135 -6.84 -18.02 -63.03
N THR A 1136 -6.47 -17.87 -61.77
CA THR A 1136 -6.51 -18.98 -60.81
C THR A 1136 -7.63 -18.73 -59.81
N LEU A 1137 -8.59 -19.66 -59.72
CA LEU A 1137 -9.68 -19.59 -58.75
C LEU A 1137 -9.12 -19.73 -57.34
N ILE A 1138 -9.41 -18.75 -56.48
CA ILE A 1138 -9.22 -18.90 -55.03
C ILE A 1138 -10.34 -19.80 -54.49
N TYR A 1139 -10.13 -21.11 -54.57
CA TYR A 1139 -10.93 -22.10 -53.86
C TYR A 1139 -10.44 -22.19 -52.40
N VAL A 1140 -10.98 -21.34 -51.52
CA VAL A 1140 -10.86 -21.56 -50.06
C VAL A 1140 -11.76 -22.73 -49.69
N GLY A 1141 -11.21 -23.95 -49.80
CA GLY A 1141 -11.88 -25.20 -49.47
C GLY A 1141 -12.01 -25.39 -47.95
N ILE A 1142 -13.16 -25.00 -47.41
CA ILE A 1142 -13.77 -25.38 -46.11
C ILE A 1142 -12.87 -26.27 -45.22
N GLY A 1143 -12.02 -25.63 -44.40
CA GLY A 1143 -11.27 -26.28 -43.32
C GLY A 1143 -12.09 -26.44 -42.03
N LEU A 1144 -13.37 -26.79 -42.14
CA LEU A 1144 -14.32 -26.73 -41.03
C LEU A 1144 -15.43 -27.79 -41.17
N ILE A 1145 -15.15 -29.04 -40.76
CA ILE A 1145 -16.06 -30.10 -40.28
C ILE A 1145 -15.22 -31.33 -39.86
N VAL A 1146 -14.67 -31.32 -38.63
CA VAL A 1146 -14.25 -32.54 -37.90
C VAL A 1146 -14.60 -32.42 -36.41
N SER A 1147 -15.83 -32.02 -36.10
CA SER A 1147 -16.36 -32.01 -34.72
C SER A 1147 -17.78 -32.61 -34.62
N LEU A 1148 -18.18 -33.40 -35.63
CA LEU A 1148 -19.51 -34.04 -35.72
C LEU A 1148 -19.45 -35.58 -35.86
N LEU A 1149 -18.32 -36.20 -35.53
CA LEU A 1149 -18.12 -37.66 -35.60
C LEU A 1149 -17.73 -38.34 -34.28
N LEU A 1150 -18.32 -37.90 -33.17
CA LEU A 1150 -18.46 -38.74 -31.96
C LEU A 1150 -19.92 -38.98 -31.53
N GLY A 1151 -20.86 -38.75 -32.45
CA GLY A 1151 -22.31 -38.84 -32.24
C GLY A 1151 -23.01 -40.05 -32.88
N SER A 1152 -22.32 -41.16 -33.18
CA SER A 1152 -22.93 -42.32 -33.87
C SER A 1152 -22.30 -43.68 -33.55
N LEU A 1153 -22.34 -44.11 -32.29
CA LEU A 1153 -22.09 -45.52 -31.92
C LEU A 1153 -23.06 -46.11 -30.87
N ILE A 1154 -24.24 -45.50 -30.71
CA ILE A 1154 -25.38 -46.07 -29.96
C ILE A 1154 -26.65 -46.04 -30.84
N LYS A 1155 -26.66 -46.84 -31.92
CA LYS A 1155 -27.88 -47.05 -32.73
C LYS A 1155 -28.04 -48.43 -33.38
N ILE A 1156 -27.33 -49.44 -32.84
CA ILE A 1156 -27.60 -50.86 -33.08
C ILE A 1156 -27.87 -51.51 -31.71
N PHE A 1157 -28.79 -52.48 -31.65
CA PHE A 1157 -29.31 -53.11 -30.41
C PHE A 1157 -30.16 -52.24 -29.46
N LYS A 1158 -31.28 -51.69 -29.98
CA LYS A 1158 -32.54 -51.69 -29.20
C LYS A 1158 -33.79 -51.66 -30.08
N ARG A 1159 -34.28 -52.85 -30.47
CA ARG A 1159 -35.66 -53.08 -30.91
C ARG A 1159 -36.08 -54.47 -30.46
N ASN A 1160 -37.28 -54.57 -29.87
CA ASN A 1160 -37.83 -55.73 -29.15
C ASN A 1160 -37.11 -56.03 -27.80
N GLY A 1161 -37.79 -56.36 -26.71
CA GLY A 1161 -39.25 -56.29 -26.48
C GLY A 1161 -39.71 -57.27 -25.40
N LYS A 1162 -40.31 -56.71 -24.32
CA LYS A 1162 -40.54 -57.34 -23.00
C LYS A 1162 -39.27 -57.44 -22.16
#